data_AF-A0A1J4KS05-F1
#
_entry.id   AF-A0A1J4KS05-F1
#
_cell.length_a   1.000
_cell.length_b   1.000
_cell.length_c   1.000
_cell.angle_alpha   90.00
_cell.angle_beta   90.00
_cell.angle_gamma   90.00
#
_symmetry.space_group_name_H-M   'P 1'
#
loop_
_entity.id
_entity.type
_entity.pdbx_description
1 polymer ?
#
loop_
_entity_poly.entity_id
_entity_poly.type
_entity_poly.pdbx_seq_one_letter_code
_entity_poly.pdbx_strand_id
1 'polypeptide(L)'
;MCFFLISFSLSHNIERYYCSSNIDGYLYNFSATEYLEPYQIDDNYGYFVRGKLCGNLAPEDFPDGFNYVYGVSALRCLINNSSQCDIMGFTDTQDFDFINPNSPDDGVVIKQIAQNNNVEQGFYIYQISYPLSCSESSELIPSSTYMFDLDSIRTIAIEFSNIYGCPQKDVLPTPTPEPIINVNCSAVDYSEILYPYKISADFSSTVATKPYGIPISINSSSFALVNLCNVGNCPPSKLCDEINSSIWYCTSDNKCKSYGNANEGVKLSIKNEDHADEGFILDYNIGKVTITCNFDVFSGNNNSSLVQIDKVEFDNNNHANIAASSIDVCMKPVLPTPHPSCSTSIGGKSIDLTVLNKLGGYMGEIDIIQFPNTEYTLYVQPCGGLSCPTIDCDGANGASIWLCRNDNSRISCDSYGSFYEDILVTQVNENDLFNNDFLHNMLNTKYKNESLLTEKRKNTYKVTNDLTEGIYVYYNSLISGNMALTSRLQIRCDWQMDIFDMRIDDIGSLLNYSQLQISGASNQMCTGEKPWFPPIPSPTVMPTPEIHPTTIFERNTSSEFVSFKLISMFDGAPTVYHSMILNEIESDTHKTSNDTNGNKTNITFQYTPFNTQKCPDGNVCEIVTETDGWGCWYEHCYPIATHNYSFSIIETDTMDISAYSIKGYDYLSLDIYIKCNQSASSINLDNIIEYQNGKLIVNANANFVCPQDIPTQEPTLTTLPTGTIEPEPSFKKTTGGAIFNIAIAAIFILYLAFGTLYQQCRYGVFKIPNEEFWNEFKICIFTAIRYIFCCMKSNSLNQNSEYDTYTSNNTLNNVLM
;
A
#
# COMPACT_ATOMS: atom_id res chain seq x y z
N MET A 1 16.54 -33.52 35.34
CA MET A 1 16.60 -34.25 34.06
C MET A 1 15.27 -34.01 33.37
N CYS A 2 15.13 -32.90 32.65
CA CYS A 2 13.86 -32.48 32.03
C CYS A 2 13.67 -33.25 30.72
N PHE A 3 12.78 -34.24 30.73
CA PHE A 3 12.27 -34.87 29.51
C PHE A 3 11.36 -33.86 28.79
N PHE A 4 11.89 -33.16 27.78
CA PHE A 4 11.05 -32.50 26.79
C PHE A 4 10.47 -33.59 25.88
N LEU A 5 9.33 -34.16 26.28
CA LEU A 5 8.51 -35.01 25.43
C LEU A 5 7.80 -34.09 24.41
N ILE A 6 8.17 -34.24 23.13
CA ILE A 6 7.33 -33.76 22.03
C ILE A 6 6.13 -34.73 21.99
N SER A 7 5.10 -34.41 22.76
CA SER A 7 3.87 -35.19 22.82
C SER A 7 3.12 -34.97 21.51
N PHE A 8 3.05 -35.99 20.65
CA PHE A 8 1.99 -36.02 19.64
C PHE A 8 0.68 -36.13 20.41
N SER A 9 -0.10 -35.05 20.44
CA SER A 9 -1.41 -35.01 21.08
C SER A 9 -2.36 -35.93 20.33
N LEU A 10 -2.40 -37.19 20.76
CA LEU A 10 -3.45 -38.13 20.40
C LEU A 10 -4.77 -37.54 20.90
N SER A 11 -5.77 -37.46 20.02
CA SER A 11 -7.09 -36.99 20.41
C SER A 11 -7.76 -38.07 21.27
N HIS A 12 -7.86 -37.85 22.58
CA HIS A 12 -8.59 -38.70 23.52
C HIS A 12 -10.06 -38.30 23.59
N ASN A 13 -10.96 -39.26 23.84
CA ASN A 13 -12.35 -38.94 24.17
C ASN A 13 -12.43 -38.56 25.65
N ILE A 14 -12.81 -37.32 25.91
CA ILE A 14 -12.85 -36.75 27.26
C ILE A 14 -14.27 -36.31 27.59
N GLU A 15 -14.92 -37.06 28.48
CA GLU A 15 -16.14 -36.64 29.15
C GLU A 15 -15.79 -35.88 30.42
N ARG A 16 -16.33 -34.67 30.52
CA ARG A 16 -16.02 -33.74 31.60
C ARG A 16 -17.23 -33.61 32.50
N TYR A 17 -17.01 -33.76 33.79
CA TYR A 17 -18.01 -33.57 34.83
C TYR A 17 -17.48 -32.55 35.84
N TYR A 18 -18.34 -32.11 36.77
CA TYR A 18 -17.88 -31.28 37.88
C TYR A 18 -16.89 -32.08 38.73
N CYS A 19 -15.65 -31.60 38.81
CA CYS A 19 -14.58 -32.19 39.62
C CYS A 19 -14.28 -33.66 39.29
N SER A 20 -14.50 -34.09 38.05
CA SER A 20 -14.18 -35.43 37.58
C SER A 20 -14.13 -35.49 36.05
N SER A 21 -13.43 -36.48 35.51
CA SER A 21 -13.35 -36.68 34.06
C SER A 21 -13.25 -38.16 33.73
N ASN A 22 -13.96 -38.60 32.69
CA ASN A 22 -13.75 -39.91 32.09
C ASN A 22 -12.95 -39.73 30.79
N ILE A 23 -11.71 -40.24 30.77
CA ILE A 23 -10.80 -40.16 29.63
C ILE A 23 -10.66 -41.58 29.08
N ASP A 24 -11.16 -41.85 27.87
CA ASP A 24 -11.12 -43.17 27.22
C ASP A 24 -11.59 -44.36 28.10
N GLY A 25 -12.56 -44.14 28.99
CA GLY A 25 -13.11 -45.16 29.89
C GLY A 25 -12.47 -45.22 31.28
N TYR A 26 -11.52 -44.33 31.57
CA TYR A 26 -10.86 -44.18 32.86
C TYR A 26 -11.45 -42.98 33.61
N LEU A 27 -12.24 -43.24 34.65
CA LEU A 27 -12.86 -42.19 35.46
C LEU A 27 -11.92 -41.72 36.56
N TYR A 28 -11.57 -40.44 36.54
CA TYR A 28 -10.86 -39.74 37.61
C TYR A 28 -11.84 -38.88 38.40
N ASN A 29 -11.86 -39.00 39.72
CA ASN A 29 -12.80 -38.29 40.59
C ASN A 29 -12.07 -37.49 41.67
N PHE A 30 -12.22 -36.17 41.60
CA PHE A 30 -11.58 -35.18 42.46
C PHE A 30 -12.59 -34.47 43.39
N SER A 31 -13.87 -34.88 43.40
CA SER A 31 -14.92 -34.21 44.19
C SER A 31 -14.59 -34.08 45.69
N ALA A 32 -13.83 -35.03 46.25
CA ALA A 32 -13.39 -34.94 47.65
C ALA A 32 -12.38 -33.80 47.90
N THR A 33 -11.65 -33.35 46.87
CA THR A 33 -10.66 -32.28 46.98
C THR A 33 -11.29 -30.89 47.12
N GLU A 34 -12.55 -30.72 46.71
CA GLU A 34 -13.31 -29.47 46.86
C GLU A 34 -13.48 -29.05 48.33
N TYR A 35 -13.49 -30.00 49.26
CA TYR A 35 -13.66 -29.75 50.69
C TYR A 35 -12.34 -29.59 51.44
N LEU A 36 -11.21 -29.75 50.76
CA LEU A 36 -9.89 -29.56 51.38
C LEU A 36 -9.57 -28.08 51.50
N GLU A 37 -8.73 -27.75 52.49
CA GLU A 37 -8.14 -26.42 52.63
C GLU A 37 -7.26 -26.11 51.40
N PRO A 38 -7.17 -24.84 50.96
CA PRO A 38 -6.27 -24.46 49.89
C PRO A 38 -4.81 -24.81 50.22
N TYR A 39 -4.08 -25.31 49.23
CA TYR A 39 -2.65 -25.50 49.36
C TYR A 39 -1.94 -24.17 49.14
N GLN A 40 -0.76 -24.02 49.74
CA GLN A 40 0.16 -22.91 49.49
C GLN A 40 1.57 -23.47 49.26
N ILE A 41 2.23 -22.98 48.22
CA ILE A 41 3.62 -23.32 47.91
C ILE A 41 4.39 -22.08 47.49
N ASP A 42 5.56 -21.86 48.09
CA ASP A 42 6.45 -20.79 47.68
C ASP A 42 7.13 -21.18 46.36
N ASP A 43 7.07 -20.30 45.36
CA ASP A 43 7.89 -20.43 44.18
C ASP A 43 9.32 -19.92 44.46
N ASN A 44 10.30 -20.46 43.75
CA ASN A 44 11.71 -20.07 43.95
C ASN A 44 12.02 -18.62 43.48
N TYR A 45 11.01 -17.85 43.06
CA TYR A 45 11.13 -16.52 42.47
C TYR A 45 10.57 -15.42 43.39
N GLY A 46 10.27 -15.73 44.65
CA GLY A 46 9.79 -14.75 45.62
C GLY A 46 8.27 -14.54 45.55
N TYR A 47 7.53 -15.47 44.95
CA TYR A 47 6.08 -15.51 44.99
C TYR A 47 5.62 -16.75 45.75
N PHE A 48 4.37 -16.77 46.18
CA PHE A 48 3.70 -17.99 46.60
C PHE A 48 2.50 -18.24 45.70
N VAL A 49 2.24 -19.51 45.42
CA VAL A 49 1.04 -19.99 44.74
C VAL A 49 0.09 -20.51 45.81
N ARG A 50 -1.11 -19.94 45.87
CA ARG A 50 -2.22 -20.44 46.69
C ARG A 50 -3.32 -20.94 45.77
N GLY A 51 -3.78 -22.15 45.96
CA GLY A 51 -4.81 -22.71 45.10
C GLY A 51 -5.60 -23.84 45.71
N LYS A 52 -6.65 -24.24 45.00
CA LYS A 52 -7.57 -25.28 45.41
C LYS A 52 -7.92 -26.14 44.21
N LEU A 53 -7.74 -27.45 44.35
CA LEU A 53 -8.15 -28.39 43.31
C LEU A 53 -9.67 -28.50 43.33
N CYS A 54 -10.28 -28.39 42.15
CA CYS A 54 -11.72 -28.65 41.98
C CYS A 54 -12.63 -27.82 42.91
N GLY A 55 -12.21 -26.60 43.27
CA GLY A 55 -12.99 -25.69 44.09
C GLY A 55 -12.49 -24.25 43.98
N ASN A 56 -13.39 -23.30 44.28
CA ASN A 56 -13.05 -21.89 44.32
C ASN A 56 -12.33 -21.55 45.63
N LEU A 57 -11.40 -20.60 45.56
CA LEU A 57 -10.88 -19.92 46.73
C LEU A 57 -11.99 -19.10 47.36
N ALA A 58 -12.16 -19.20 48.67
CA ALA A 58 -13.12 -18.41 49.43
C ALA A 58 -12.60 -16.97 49.62
N PRO A 59 -13.45 -15.98 49.95
CA PRO A 59 -13.00 -14.61 50.19
C PRO A 59 -11.85 -14.49 51.21
N GLU A 60 -11.85 -15.32 52.24
CA GLU A 60 -10.80 -15.41 53.27
C GLU A 60 -9.47 -16.00 52.78
N ASP A 61 -9.46 -16.63 51.61
CA ASP A 61 -8.25 -17.17 50.99
C ASP A 61 -7.45 -16.12 50.19
N PHE A 62 -8.10 -15.00 49.88
CA PHE A 62 -7.49 -13.90 49.14
C PHE A 62 -6.63 -13.07 50.11
N PRO A 63 -5.41 -12.69 49.73
CA PRO A 63 -4.59 -11.84 50.58
C PRO A 63 -5.19 -10.45 50.75
N ASP A 64 -4.90 -9.83 51.89
CA ASP A 64 -5.39 -8.49 52.23
C ASP A 64 -5.09 -7.47 51.12
N GLY A 65 -6.12 -6.73 50.71
CA GLY A 65 -6.03 -5.70 49.66
C GLY A 65 -6.22 -6.21 48.24
N PHE A 66 -6.30 -7.52 48.01
CA PHE A 66 -6.66 -8.09 46.71
C PHE A 66 -8.18 -8.28 46.63
N ASN A 67 -8.81 -7.76 45.57
CA ASN A 67 -10.27 -7.86 45.41
C ASN A 67 -10.67 -9.31 45.12
N TYR A 68 -11.66 -9.81 45.86
CA TYR A 68 -12.23 -11.13 45.61
C TYR A 68 -12.80 -11.22 44.18
N VAL A 69 -12.44 -12.30 43.50
CA VAL A 69 -12.95 -12.64 42.16
C VAL A 69 -13.60 -14.01 42.22
N TYR A 70 -14.90 -14.05 41.94
CA TYR A 70 -15.66 -15.29 41.91
C TYR A 70 -15.14 -16.27 40.85
N GLY A 71 -15.05 -17.55 41.21
CA GLY A 71 -14.65 -18.64 40.30
C GLY A 71 -13.14 -18.92 40.25
N VAL A 72 -12.30 -18.08 40.87
CA VAL A 72 -10.85 -18.28 40.91
C VAL A 72 -10.50 -19.48 41.79
N SER A 73 -9.65 -20.37 41.26
CA SER A 73 -9.14 -21.55 41.95
C SER A 73 -7.66 -21.44 42.31
N ALA A 74 -6.90 -20.52 41.70
CA ALA A 74 -5.48 -20.35 41.97
C ALA A 74 -5.01 -18.90 41.77
N LEU A 75 -4.17 -18.45 42.70
CA LEU A 75 -3.53 -17.13 42.75
C LEU A 75 -2.03 -17.27 42.92
N ARG A 76 -1.25 -16.41 42.27
CA ARG A 76 0.19 -16.26 42.50
C ARG A 76 0.48 -14.86 43.01
N CYS A 77 1.05 -14.76 44.19
CA CYS A 77 1.20 -13.48 44.88
C CYS A 77 2.65 -13.25 45.29
N LEU A 78 3.10 -12.00 45.26
CA LEU A 78 4.44 -11.64 45.73
C LEU A 78 4.54 -11.83 47.26
N ILE A 79 5.57 -12.57 47.73
CA ILE A 79 5.77 -12.83 49.17
C ILE A 79 5.95 -11.52 49.95
N ASN A 80 6.65 -10.55 49.36
CA ASN A 80 6.93 -9.25 49.99
C ASN A 80 5.79 -8.23 49.82
N ASN A 81 4.80 -8.53 48.98
CA ASN A 81 3.68 -7.63 48.70
C ASN A 81 2.44 -8.43 48.30
N SER A 82 1.75 -8.99 49.29
CA SER A 82 0.63 -9.90 49.07
C SER A 82 -0.57 -9.27 48.37
N SER A 83 -0.66 -7.94 48.25
CA SER A 83 -1.71 -7.29 47.46
C SER A 83 -1.46 -7.37 45.95
N GLN A 84 -0.25 -7.72 45.53
CA GLN A 84 0.11 -7.93 44.12
C GLN A 84 0.01 -9.42 43.81
N CYS A 85 -1.15 -9.82 43.31
CA CYS A 85 -1.45 -11.17 42.88
C CYS A 85 -1.89 -11.24 41.43
N ASP A 86 -1.52 -12.33 40.77
CA ASP A 86 -2.01 -12.73 39.47
C ASP A 86 -2.98 -13.91 39.63
N ILE A 87 -4.08 -13.88 38.86
CA ILE A 87 -4.99 -15.01 38.76
C ILE A 87 -4.39 -16.04 37.80
N MET A 88 -4.28 -17.30 38.25
CA MET A 88 -3.68 -18.36 37.43
C MET A 88 -4.68 -19.38 36.90
N GLY A 89 -5.86 -19.48 37.50
CA GLY A 89 -6.85 -20.44 37.06
C GLY A 89 -8.23 -20.19 37.65
N PHE A 90 -9.24 -20.65 36.91
CA PHE A 90 -10.63 -20.69 37.33
C PHE A 90 -11.10 -22.14 37.41
N THR A 91 -11.92 -22.46 38.41
CA THR A 91 -12.47 -23.82 38.58
C THR A 91 -13.26 -24.24 37.35
N ASP A 92 -14.06 -23.33 36.81
CA ASP A 92 -14.91 -23.55 35.64
C ASP A 92 -14.13 -23.67 34.30
N THR A 93 -12.79 -23.59 34.34
CA THR A 93 -11.91 -23.74 33.16
C THR A 93 -11.05 -25.01 33.21
N GLN A 94 -11.32 -25.93 34.13
CA GLN A 94 -10.56 -27.17 34.27
C GLN A 94 -10.71 -28.07 33.03
N ASP A 95 -9.58 -28.40 32.41
CA ASP A 95 -9.48 -29.46 31.43
C ASP A 95 -8.59 -30.60 31.94
N PHE A 96 -8.70 -31.76 31.31
CA PHE A 96 -8.08 -33.00 31.79
C PHE A 96 -7.28 -33.67 30.68
N ASP A 97 -6.21 -34.34 31.05
CA ASP A 97 -5.35 -35.09 30.13
C ASP A 97 -4.67 -36.24 30.88
N PHE A 98 -4.14 -37.24 30.19
CA PHE A 98 -3.30 -38.25 30.85
C PHE A 98 -1.92 -37.67 31.17
N ILE A 99 -1.30 -38.11 32.27
CA ILE A 99 0.14 -37.91 32.46
C ILE A 99 0.91 -38.66 31.37
N ASN A 100 0.48 -39.89 31.08
CA ASN A 100 1.03 -40.76 30.06
C ASN A 100 -0.12 -41.43 29.27
N PRO A 101 -0.37 -41.01 28.02
CA PRO A 101 -1.41 -41.59 27.16
C PRO A 101 -1.32 -43.12 27.00
N ASN A 102 -0.13 -43.71 27.17
CA ASN A 102 0.09 -45.15 27.03
C ASN A 102 -0.10 -45.92 28.34
N SER A 103 -0.22 -45.21 29.47
CA SER A 103 -0.42 -45.80 30.80
C SER A 103 -1.36 -44.90 31.61
N PRO A 104 -2.68 -44.98 31.38
CA PRO A 104 -3.69 -44.26 32.17
C PRO A 104 -3.55 -44.48 33.67
N ASP A 105 -3.07 -45.65 34.11
CA ASP A 105 -2.82 -45.95 35.51
C ASP A 105 -1.70 -45.08 36.14
N ASP A 106 -0.86 -44.41 35.33
CA ASP A 106 0.17 -43.48 35.83
C ASP A 106 -0.45 -42.20 36.42
N GLY A 107 -1.63 -41.81 35.93
CA GLY A 107 -2.44 -40.71 36.45
C GLY A 107 -2.87 -39.67 35.42
N VAL A 108 -3.31 -38.52 35.92
CA VAL A 108 -4.07 -37.49 35.19
C VAL A 108 -3.49 -36.10 35.44
N VAL A 109 -3.58 -35.21 34.46
CA VAL A 109 -3.21 -33.81 34.55
C VAL A 109 -4.47 -32.96 34.50
N ILE A 110 -4.70 -32.13 35.50
CA ILE A 110 -5.74 -31.09 35.46
C ILE A 110 -5.07 -29.79 34.98
N LYS A 111 -5.59 -29.16 33.93
CA LYS A 111 -5.08 -27.90 33.37
C LYS A 111 -6.12 -26.81 33.59
N GLN A 112 -5.68 -25.61 33.95
CA GLN A 112 -6.52 -24.42 34.00
C GLN A 112 -5.79 -23.28 33.32
N ILE A 113 -6.56 -22.34 32.78
CA ILE A 113 -6.03 -21.16 32.13
C ILE A 113 -6.62 -19.90 32.75
N ALA A 114 -5.81 -18.86 32.83
CA ALA A 114 -6.27 -17.53 33.19
C ALA A 114 -5.44 -16.48 32.44
N GLN A 115 -6.09 -15.35 32.19
CA GLN A 115 -5.42 -14.20 31.60
C GLN A 115 -4.93 -13.27 32.70
N ASN A 116 -3.68 -12.80 32.60
CA ASN A 116 -3.21 -11.70 33.43
C ASN A 116 -3.51 -10.36 32.77
N ASN A 117 -4.15 -9.45 33.51
CA ASN A 117 -4.42 -8.08 33.06
C ASN A 117 -3.46 -7.05 33.67
N ASN A 118 -2.44 -7.48 34.41
CA ASN A 118 -1.47 -6.58 35.01
C ASN A 118 -0.52 -5.99 33.96
N VAL A 119 -0.82 -4.78 33.50
CA VAL A 119 -0.10 -4.06 32.43
C VAL A 119 1.39 -3.88 32.75
N GLU A 120 1.77 -3.77 34.03
CA GLU A 120 3.16 -3.51 34.42
C GLU A 120 4.11 -4.69 34.12
N GLN A 121 3.58 -5.92 34.06
CA GLN A 121 4.39 -7.12 33.83
C GLN A 121 4.37 -7.59 32.38
N GLY A 122 3.60 -6.95 31.50
CA GLY A 122 3.30 -7.46 30.16
C GLY A 122 2.21 -8.53 30.19
N PHE A 123 1.69 -8.86 29.01
CA PHE A 123 0.60 -9.82 28.89
C PHE A 123 1.09 -11.26 28.87
N TYR A 124 0.50 -12.09 29.73
CA TYR A 124 0.71 -13.52 29.75
C TYR A 124 -0.61 -14.25 29.93
N ILE A 125 -0.73 -15.39 29.28
CA ILE A 125 -1.71 -16.41 29.67
C ILE A 125 -1.02 -17.31 30.70
N TYR A 126 -1.57 -17.36 31.90
CA TYR A 126 -1.18 -18.35 32.88
C TYR A 126 -1.84 -19.67 32.53
N GLN A 127 -1.05 -20.74 32.49
CA GLN A 127 -1.55 -22.11 32.47
C GLN A 127 -1.06 -22.80 33.74
N ILE A 128 -1.98 -23.09 34.67
CA ILE A 128 -1.64 -23.90 35.83
C ILE A 128 -2.01 -25.35 35.56
N SER A 129 -1.04 -26.25 35.77
CA SER A 129 -1.17 -27.68 35.56
C SER A 129 -0.97 -28.41 36.87
N TYR A 130 -1.82 -29.39 37.14
CA TYR A 130 -1.75 -30.26 38.30
C TYR A 130 -1.56 -31.71 37.82
N PRO A 131 -0.32 -32.19 37.63
CA PRO A 131 -0.09 -33.61 37.42
C PRO A 131 -0.37 -34.37 38.72
N LEU A 132 -1.38 -35.23 38.72
CA LEU A 132 -1.73 -36.12 39.82
C LEU A 132 -1.30 -37.55 39.49
N SER A 133 -0.14 -37.97 39.99
CA SER A 133 0.31 -39.35 39.87
C SER A 133 -0.47 -40.26 40.82
N CYS A 134 -0.87 -41.44 40.36
CA CYS A 134 -1.57 -42.41 41.20
C CYS A 134 -0.68 -42.90 42.36
N SER A 135 -1.16 -42.76 43.59
CA SER A 135 -0.54 -43.35 44.79
C SER A 135 -1.60 -43.72 45.83
N GLU A 136 -1.25 -44.56 46.81
CA GLU A 136 -2.17 -44.93 47.89
C GLU A 136 -2.40 -43.80 48.92
N SER A 137 -1.66 -42.69 48.83
CA SER A 137 -1.81 -41.56 49.76
C SER A 137 -3.10 -40.80 49.51
N SER A 138 -3.87 -40.49 50.57
CA SER A 138 -5.00 -39.57 50.48
C SER A 138 -4.62 -38.11 50.72
N GLU A 139 -3.38 -37.82 51.10
CA GLU A 139 -2.94 -36.47 51.43
C GLU A 139 -2.65 -35.64 50.16
N LEU A 140 -3.19 -34.42 50.12
CA LEU A 140 -3.00 -33.48 49.01
C LEU A 140 -1.79 -32.57 49.26
N ILE A 141 -0.59 -33.16 49.33
CA ILE A 141 0.65 -32.41 49.55
C ILE A 141 1.35 -32.21 48.20
N PRO A 142 1.65 -30.97 47.79
CA PRO A 142 2.46 -30.71 46.61
C PRO A 142 3.84 -31.38 46.73
N SER A 143 4.22 -32.23 45.77
CA SER A 143 5.53 -32.88 45.77
C SER A 143 6.62 -32.00 45.17
N SER A 144 6.27 -31.19 44.18
CA SER A 144 7.20 -30.30 43.47
C SER A 144 6.45 -29.16 42.78
N THR A 145 7.19 -28.11 42.39
CA THR A 145 6.65 -27.03 41.55
C THR A 145 7.69 -26.64 40.51
N TYR A 146 7.23 -26.53 39.26
CA TYR A 146 8.03 -26.08 38.13
C TYR A 146 7.35 -24.92 37.45
N MET A 147 8.15 -23.97 36.97
CA MET A 147 7.67 -22.86 36.17
C MET A 147 8.51 -22.77 34.92
N PHE A 148 7.85 -22.63 33.77
CA PHE A 148 8.49 -22.44 32.49
C PHE A 148 7.60 -21.61 31.59
N ASP A 149 8.22 -20.76 30.77
CA ASP A 149 7.53 -19.94 29.79
C ASP A 149 7.64 -20.65 28.44
N LEU A 150 6.50 -21.03 27.85
CA LEU A 150 6.40 -21.50 26.48
C LEU A 150 5.53 -20.53 25.73
N ASP A 151 6.07 -19.92 24.68
CA ASP A 151 5.21 -19.31 23.67
C ASP A 151 4.23 -18.24 24.20
N SER A 152 4.65 -17.43 25.19
CA SER A 152 3.82 -16.46 25.97
C SER A 152 2.88 -17.05 27.01
N ILE A 153 2.81 -18.37 27.09
CA ILE A 153 2.06 -19.09 28.11
C ILE A 153 3.03 -19.37 29.26
N ARG A 154 2.81 -18.69 30.38
CA ARG A 154 3.54 -18.99 31.62
C ARG A 154 2.90 -20.21 32.26
N THR A 155 3.57 -21.34 32.15
CA THR A 155 3.08 -22.60 32.72
C THR A 155 3.65 -22.82 34.11
N ILE A 156 2.78 -23.09 35.07
CA ILE A 156 3.14 -23.47 36.44
C ILE A 156 2.60 -24.87 36.67
N ALA A 157 3.49 -25.84 36.88
CA ALA A 157 3.12 -27.22 37.15
C ALA A 157 3.33 -27.53 38.64
N ILE A 158 2.27 -27.98 39.32
CA ILE A 158 2.31 -28.38 40.73
C ILE A 158 1.96 -29.86 40.80
N GLU A 159 2.95 -30.69 41.08
CA GLU A 159 2.77 -32.14 41.11
C GLU A 159 2.15 -32.59 42.43
N PHE A 160 1.24 -33.55 42.34
CA PHE A 160 0.67 -34.25 43.46
C PHE A 160 0.83 -35.76 43.24
N SER A 161 0.97 -36.51 44.32
CA SER A 161 0.98 -37.97 44.27
C SER A 161 -0.01 -38.52 45.30
N ASN A 162 -1.20 -38.89 44.83
CA ASN A 162 -2.30 -39.28 45.70
C ASN A 162 -3.31 -40.21 45.00
N ILE A 163 -4.30 -40.65 45.76
CA ILE A 163 -5.34 -41.59 45.32
C ILE A 163 -6.29 -40.98 44.27
N TYR A 164 -6.39 -39.65 44.17
CA TYR A 164 -7.21 -38.99 43.17
C TYR A 164 -6.60 -39.05 41.77
N GLY A 165 -5.28 -39.28 41.68
CA GLY A 165 -4.62 -39.61 40.42
C GLY A 165 -4.89 -41.03 39.93
N CYS A 166 -5.49 -41.90 40.74
CA CYS A 166 -5.77 -43.28 40.35
C CYS A 166 -7.12 -43.41 39.62
N PRO A 167 -7.16 -43.98 38.39
CA PRO A 167 -8.40 -44.13 37.65
C PRO A 167 -9.30 -45.23 38.22
N GLN A 168 -10.62 -45.02 38.13
CA GLN A 168 -11.64 -46.04 38.33
C GLN A 168 -11.97 -46.68 36.96
N LYS A 169 -11.72 -47.99 36.83
CA LYS A 169 -11.94 -48.74 35.57
C LYS A 169 -13.42 -49.11 35.38
N ASP A 170 -13.78 -49.43 34.14
CA ASP A 170 -15.08 -49.96 33.69
C ASP A 170 -16.24 -48.96 33.60
N VAL A 171 -15.96 -47.67 33.42
CA VAL A 171 -17.01 -46.69 33.06
C VAL A 171 -17.03 -46.54 31.54
N LEU A 172 -18.00 -47.18 30.88
CA LEU A 172 -18.18 -47.04 29.43
C LEU A 172 -18.31 -45.55 29.07
N PRO A 173 -17.45 -45.02 28.18
CA PRO A 173 -17.58 -43.63 27.78
C PRO A 173 -18.89 -43.44 27.00
N THR A 174 -19.63 -42.40 27.33
CA THR A 174 -20.66 -41.83 26.48
C THR A 174 -20.00 -41.34 25.20
N PRO A 175 -20.50 -41.67 24.00
CA PRO A 175 -19.91 -41.19 22.76
C PRO A 175 -19.80 -39.67 22.77
N THR A 176 -18.58 -39.16 22.56
CA THR A 176 -18.30 -37.73 22.40
C THR A 176 -19.23 -37.20 21.31
N PRO A 177 -19.98 -36.11 21.55
CA PRO A 177 -20.83 -35.52 20.52
C PRO A 177 -20.00 -35.24 19.25
N GLU A 178 -20.63 -35.45 18.09
CA GLU A 178 -19.98 -35.33 16.78
C GLU A 178 -19.22 -34.00 16.61
N PRO A 179 -18.12 -34.02 15.83
CA PRO A 179 -17.17 -32.92 15.76
C PRO A 179 -17.82 -31.59 15.41
N ILE A 180 -17.34 -30.56 16.10
CA ILE A 180 -17.70 -29.15 15.98
C ILE A 180 -17.55 -28.70 14.52
N ILE A 181 -18.56 -27.97 14.03
CA ILE A 181 -18.53 -27.32 12.72
C ILE A 181 -17.29 -26.43 12.66
N ASN A 182 -16.41 -26.68 11.68
CA ASN A 182 -15.22 -25.87 11.50
C ASN A 182 -15.62 -24.52 10.90
N VAL A 183 -15.83 -23.52 11.77
CA VAL A 183 -16.11 -22.15 11.35
C VAL A 183 -14.82 -21.54 10.82
N ASN A 184 -14.81 -21.14 9.55
CA ASN A 184 -13.66 -20.43 8.99
C ASN A 184 -13.54 -19.06 9.66
N CYS A 185 -12.57 -18.95 10.55
CA CYS A 185 -12.28 -17.74 11.33
C CYS A 185 -10.89 -17.19 11.03
N SER A 186 -10.49 -17.37 9.78
CA SER A 186 -9.33 -16.70 9.22
C SER A 186 -9.81 -15.55 8.33
N ALA A 187 -9.17 -14.40 8.46
CA ALA A 187 -9.32 -13.29 7.54
C ALA A 187 -7.94 -12.70 7.23
N VAL A 188 -7.77 -12.34 5.97
CA VAL A 188 -6.61 -11.62 5.49
C VAL A 188 -7.12 -10.39 4.78
N ASP A 189 -6.58 -9.25 5.13
CA ASP A 189 -6.89 -8.00 4.47
C ASP A 189 -5.61 -7.17 4.27
N TYR A 190 -5.58 -6.37 3.22
CA TYR A 190 -4.40 -5.63 2.79
C TYR A 190 -4.60 -4.15 3.07
N SER A 191 -3.57 -3.48 3.56
CA SER A 191 -3.66 -2.03 3.71
C SER A 191 -3.54 -1.37 2.34
N GLU A 192 -4.54 -0.55 2.00
CA GLU A 192 -4.50 0.32 0.82
C GLU A 192 -3.50 1.48 1.01
N ILE A 193 -3.28 1.92 2.26
CA ILE A 193 -2.44 3.08 2.61
C ILE A 193 -0.96 2.69 2.71
N LEU A 194 -0.65 1.55 3.32
CA LEU A 194 0.72 1.11 3.61
C LEU A 194 0.97 -0.25 2.96
N TYR A 195 1.16 -0.28 1.64
CA TYR A 195 1.66 -1.48 0.96
C TYR A 195 3.13 -1.75 1.34
N PRO A 196 3.65 -2.99 1.39
CA PRO A 196 2.96 -4.26 1.24
C PRO A 196 2.52 -4.78 2.61
N TYR A 197 1.79 -4.02 3.43
CA TYR A 197 1.35 -4.53 4.72
C TYR A 197 -0.02 -5.18 4.60
N LYS A 198 -0.22 -6.24 5.38
CA LYS A 198 -1.50 -6.91 5.55
C LYS A 198 -1.80 -7.11 7.02
N ILE A 199 -3.07 -7.19 7.35
CA ILE A 199 -3.55 -7.82 8.57
C ILE A 199 -3.92 -9.27 8.22
N SER A 200 -3.53 -10.21 9.06
CA SER A 200 -3.78 -11.63 8.81
C SER A 200 -4.06 -12.29 10.13
N ALA A 201 -5.34 -12.45 10.42
CA ALA A 201 -5.81 -13.06 11.65
C ALA A 201 -6.31 -14.47 11.37
N ASP A 202 -5.87 -15.43 12.16
CA ASP A 202 -6.41 -16.78 12.18
C ASP A 202 -6.80 -17.16 13.60
N PHE A 203 -8.06 -16.89 13.93
CA PHE A 203 -8.61 -17.19 15.25
C PHE A 203 -9.04 -18.65 15.39
N SER A 204 -8.84 -19.50 14.38
CA SER A 204 -9.07 -20.95 14.51
C SER A 204 -7.95 -21.62 15.32
N SER A 205 -6.75 -21.02 15.26
CA SER A 205 -5.53 -21.50 15.91
C SER A 205 -5.22 -20.85 17.25
N THR A 206 -5.92 -19.75 17.59
CA THR A 206 -5.81 -19.10 18.90
C THR A 206 -5.87 -20.16 19.98
N VAL A 207 -4.88 -20.18 20.87
CA VAL A 207 -4.65 -21.21 21.90
C VAL A 207 -6.01 -21.75 22.33
N ALA A 208 -6.32 -22.95 21.86
CA ALA A 208 -7.65 -23.51 21.94
C ALA A 208 -8.02 -23.57 23.43
N THR A 209 -8.79 -22.58 23.91
CA THR A 209 -9.31 -22.49 25.27
C THR A 209 -10.42 -23.49 25.51
N LYS A 210 -10.30 -24.63 24.83
CA LYS A 210 -11.19 -25.76 24.96
C LYS A 210 -11.07 -26.28 26.38
N PRO A 211 -12.19 -26.70 26.96
CA PRO A 211 -13.53 -26.72 26.36
C PRO A 211 -14.39 -25.49 26.71
N TYR A 212 -13.91 -24.51 27.49
CA TYR A 212 -14.80 -23.53 28.16
C TYR A 212 -14.60 -22.07 27.74
N GLY A 213 -13.41 -21.65 27.31
CA GLY A 213 -13.10 -20.26 26.94
C GLY A 213 -12.10 -19.58 27.87
N ILE A 214 -11.63 -18.40 27.47
CA ILE A 214 -10.82 -17.52 28.31
C ILE A 214 -11.72 -16.91 29.39
N PRO A 215 -11.44 -17.12 30.69
CA PRO A 215 -12.22 -16.51 31.76
C PRO A 215 -11.82 -15.04 31.93
N ILE A 216 -12.83 -14.18 32.08
CA ILE A 216 -12.64 -12.76 32.41
C ILE A 216 -13.62 -12.32 33.49
N SER A 217 -13.09 -11.78 34.58
CA SER A 217 -13.91 -11.21 35.64
C SER A 217 -14.62 -9.96 35.15
N ILE A 218 -15.92 -9.87 35.43
CA ILE A 218 -16.74 -8.69 35.11
C ILE A 218 -16.95 -7.88 36.39
N ASN A 219 -17.23 -8.57 37.50
CA ASN A 219 -17.30 -8.01 38.84
C ASN A 219 -17.06 -9.12 39.88
N SER A 220 -17.23 -8.79 41.16
CA SER A 220 -17.01 -9.73 42.27
C SER A 220 -17.99 -10.92 42.31
N SER A 221 -19.06 -10.90 41.50
CA SER A 221 -20.13 -11.91 41.48
C SER A 221 -20.35 -12.53 40.10
N SER A 222 -19.64 -12.10 39.06
CA SER A 222 -19.78 -12.67 37.73
C SER A 222 -18.50 -12.61 36.91
N PHE A 223 -18.39 -13.56 35.98
CA PHE A 223 -17.33 -13.66 35.00
C PHE A 223 -17.92 -14.05 33.64
N ALA A 224 -17.19 -13.80 32.57
CA ALA A 224 -17.48 -14.35 31.26
C ALA A 224 -16.45 -15.41 30.87
N LEU A 225 -16.86 -16.35 30.02
CA LEU A 225 -15.96 -17.25 29.31
C LEU A 225 -16.09 -16.95 27.82
N VAL A 226 -14.97 -16.61 27.17
CA VAL A 226 -14.96 -16.21 25.76
C VAL A 226 -14.15 -17.23 24.95
N ASN A 227 -14.82 -17.95 24.05
CA ASN A 227 -14.23 -18.79 23.02
C ASN A 227 -14.36 -18.10 21.67
N LEU A 228 -13.24 -17.62 21.13
CA LEU A 228 -13.24 -17.03 19.80
C LEU A 228 -13.36 -18.15 18.77
N CYS A 229 -14.33 -18.03 17.86
CA CYS A 229 -14.48 -18.89 16.69
C CYS A 229 -14.67 -20.38 17.01
N ASN A 230 -15.00 -20.68 18.26
CA ASN A 230 -15.25 -22.01 18.76
C ASN A 230 -16.46 -21.97 19.69
N VAL A 231 -16.99 -23.15 19.99
CA VAL A 231 -18.06 -23.29 20.97
C VAL A 231 -17.50 -23.93 22.22
N GLY A 232 -17.83 -23.35 23.37
CA GLY A 232 -17.58 -23.94 24.66
C GLY A 232 -18.80 -24.69 25.17
N ASN A 233 -18.56 -25.81 25.86
CA ASN A 233 -19.63 -26.50 26.58
C ASN A 233 -20.10 -25.65 27.77
N CYS A 234 -21.33 -25.88 28.23
CA CYS A 234 -21.77 -25.38 29.52
C CYS A 234 -20.76 -25.81 30.61
N PRO A 235 -20.25 -24.89 31.45
CA PRO A 235 -19.33 -25.26 32.53
C PRO A 235 -19.99 -26.26 33.50
N PRO A 236 -19.31 -27.31 33.95
CA PRO A 236 -19.97 -28.44 34.63
C PRO A 236 -20.67 -28.09 35.95
N SER A 237 -20.22 -27.01 36.62
CA SER A 237 -20.78 -26.50 37.87
C SER A 237 -22.02 -25.64 37.69
N LYS A 238 -22.45 -25.40 36.45
CA LYS A 238 -23.37 -24.31 36.11
C LYS A 238 -24.65 -24.81 35.45
N LEU A 239 -25.71 -24.06 35.68
CA LEU A 239 -26.99 -24.19 34.99
C LEU A 239 -27.00 -23.21 33.83
N CYS A 240 -26.82 -23.73 32.61
CA CYS A 240 -26.84 -22.93 31.40
C CYS A 240 -28.22 -22.92 30.74
N ASP A 241 -28.55 -21.83 30.06
CA ASP A 241 -29.74 -21.73 29.21
C ASP A 241 -29.60 -22.46 27.87
N GLU A 242 -28.36 -22.67 27.41
CA GLU A 242 -28.01 -23.43 26.21
C GLU A 242 -27.01 -24.56 26.53
N ILE A 243 -26.83 -25.50 25.59
CA ILE A 243 -25.86 -26.62 25.74
C ILE A 243 -24.43 -26.15 25.47
N ASN A 244 -24.27 -25.28 24.46
CA ASN A 244 -22.99 -24.74 24.01
C ASN A 244 -23.11 -23.23 23.70
N SER A 245 -22.02 -22.52 23.90
CA SER A 245 -21.92 -21.08 23.62
C SER A 245 -20.47 -20.69 23.38
N SER A 246 -20.26 -19.70 22.51
CA SER A 246 -18.97 -19.05 22.33
C SER A 246 -18.72 -17.98 23.41
N ILE A 247 -19.78 -17.43 24.00
CA ILE A 247 -19.68 -16.38 25.02
C ILE A 247 -20.63 -16.72 26.17
N TRP A 248 -20.09 -17.23 27.27
CA TRP A 248 -20.87 -17.46 28.49
C TRP A 248 -20.77 -16.26 29.43
N TYR A 249 -21.89 -15.84 30.02
CA TYR A 249 -21.93 -14.95 31.17
C TYR A 249 -22.41 -15.73 32.39
N CYS A 250 -21.53 -15.95 33.36
CA CYS A 250 -21.78 -16.79 34.52
C CYS A 250 -21.82 -15.95 35.80
N THR A 251 -22.78 -16.22 36.67
CA THR A 251 -22.91 -15.50 37.96
C THR A 251 -22.74 -16.42 39.16
N SER A 252 -22.62 -15.83 40.35
CA SER A 252 -22.40 -16.54 41.60
C SER A 252 -23.56 -17.44 42.05
N ASP A 253 -24.74 -17.29 41.44
CA ASP A 253 -25.90 -18.17 41.66
C ASP A 253 -25.84 -19.49 40.86
N ASN A 254 -24.67 -19.79 40.28
CA ASN A 254 -24.40 -20.93 39.40
C ASN A 254 -25.24 -20.94 38.11
N LYS A 255 -25.78 -19.81 37.66
CA LYS A 255 -26.37 -19.71 36.32
C LYS A 255 -25.38 -19.14 35.32
N CYS A 256 -25.41 -19.67 34.11
CA CYS A 256 -24.76 -19.07 32.95
C CYS A 256 -25.78 -18.78 31.86
N LYS A 257 -25.55 -17.69 31.13
CA LYS A 257 -26.36 -17.27 29.99
C LYS A 257 -25.48 -17.20 28.73
N SER A 258 -25.98 -17.72 27.62
CA SER A 258 -25.32 -17.68 26.30
C SER A 258 -25.49 -16.30 25.64
N TYR A 259 -24.39 -15.78 25.06
CA TYR A 259 -24.35 -14.50 24.34
C TYR A 259 -23.74 -14.64 22.93
N GLY A 260 -23.85 -15.81 22.33
CA GLY A 260 -23.44 -16.06 20.96
C GLY A 260 -22.92 -17.47 20.77
N ASN A 261 -23.18 -18.07 19.61
CA ASN A 261 -22.81 -19.45 19.33
C ASN A 261 -22.18 -19.55 17.95
N ALA A 262 -20.91 -19.91 17.87
CA ALA A 262 -20.21 -20.02 16.60
C ALA A 262 -20.85 -21.04 15.64
N ASN A 263 -21.57 -22.05 16.15
CA ASN A 263 -22.31 -23.01 15.32
C ASN A 263 -23.47 -22.36 14.54
N GLU A 264 -23.97 -21.21 14.98
CA GLU A 264 -25.01 -20.43 14.27
C GLU A 264 -24.42 -19.54 13.18
N GLY A 265 -23.08 -19.54 13.04
CA GLY A 265 -22.31 -18.70 12.14
C GLY A 265 -21.61 -17.57 12.89
N VAL A 266 -20.37 -17.29 12.50
CA VAL A 266 -19.62 -16.11 12.94
C VAL A 266 -19.32 -15.28 11.72
N LYS A 267 -19.68 -14.00 11.74
CA LYS A 267 -19.28 -13.06 10.69
C LYS A 267 -18.01 -12.34 11.14
N LEU A 268 -16.92 -12.62 10.45
CA LEU A 268 -15.65 -11.89 10.59
C LEU A 268 -15.63 -10.75 9.57
N SER A 269 -15.48 -9.52 10.03
CA SER A 269 -15.36 -8.33 9.17
C SER A 269 -14.26 -7.41 9.67
N ILE A 270 -13.68 -6.60 8.78
CA ILE A 270 -12.76 -5.53 9.18
C ILE A 270 -13.55 -4.48 9.98
N LYS A 271 -12.93 -3.87 10.99
CA LYS A 271 -13.60 -2.89 11.86
C LYS A 271 -13.96 -1.61 11.10
N ASN A 272 -13.07 -1.18 10.22
CA ASN A 272 -13.24 -0.02 9.35
C ASN A 272 -12.67 -0.36 7.96
N GLU A 273 -13.51 -0.37 6.93
CA GLU A 273 -13.10 -0.75 5.56
C GLU A 273 -12.03 0.20 5.00
N ASP A 274 -12.02 1.48 5.41
CA ASP A 274 -11.00 2.46 4.98
C ASP A 274 -9.68 2.34 5.78
N HIS A 275 -9.72 1.67 6.94
CA HIS A 275 -8.64 1.59 7.91
C HIS A 275 -8.50 0.17 8.47
N ALA A 276 -7.98 -0.74 7.64
CA ALA A 276 -7.71 -2.13 8.00
C ALA A 276 -6.88 -2.26 9.29
N ASP A 277 -6.02 -1.29 9.58
CA ASP A 277 -5.19 -1.23 10.79
C ASP A 277 -5.98 -1.08 12.09
N GLU A 278 -7.27 -0.72 12.03
CA GLU A 278 -8.14 -0.69 13.21
C GLU A 278 -8.52 -2.08 13.74
N GLY A 279 -8.26 -3.16 12.98
CA GLY A 279 -8.49 -4.54 13.39
C GLY A 279 -9.80 -5.15 12.87
N PHE A 280 -10.33 -6.15 13.59
CA PHE A 280 -11.47 -6.98 13.15
C PHE A 280 -12.65 -6.95 14.13
N ILE A 281 -13.81 -7.34 13.61
CA ILE A 281 -15.05 -7.59 14.34
C ILE A 281 -15.46 -9.05 14.10
N LEU A 282 -15.67 -9.81 15.18
CA LEU A 282 -16.37 -11.09 15.16
C LEU A 282 -17.79 -10.87 15.68
N ASP A 283 -18.79 -11.13 14.83
CA ASP A 283 -20.20 -11.00 15.15
C ASP A 283 -20.86 -12.38 15.27
N TYR A 284 -21.39 -12.66 16.46
CA TYR A 284 -22.10 -13.88 16.85
C TYR A 284 -23.61 -13.63 17.00
N ASN A 285 -24.17 -12.65 16.27
CA ASN A 285 -25.57 -12.20 16.29
C ASN A 285 -25.96 -11.44 17.59
N ILE A 286 -25.84 -12.10 18.75
CA ILE A 286 -26.12 -11.51 20.08
C ILE A 286 -24.85 -11.14 20.86
N GLY A 287 -23.68 -11.32 20.26
CA GLY A 287 -22.38 -10.97 20.85
C GLY A 287 -21.44 -10.45 19.79
N LYS A 288 -20.67 -9.41 20.13
CA LYS A 288 -19.71 -8.76 19.24
C LYS A 288 -18.35 -8.69 19.93
N VAL A 289 -17.32 -9.23 19.29
CA VAL A 289 -15.93 -9.10 19.73
C VAL A 289 -15.19 -8.17 18.77
N THR A 290 -14.67 -7.05 19.28
CA THR A 290 -13.83 -6.13 18.52
C THR A 290 -12.38 -6.37 18.90
N ILE A 291 -11.58 -6.84 17.95
CA ILE A 291 -10.18 -7.22 18.15
C ILE A 291 -9.30 -6.16 17.49
N THR A 292 -8.49 -5.47 18.29
CA THR A 292 -7.63 -4.36 17.83
C THR A 292 -6.15 -4.69 17.95
N CYS A 293 -5.32 -4.02 17.17
CA CYS A 293 -3.86 -4.20 17.26
C CYS A 293 -3.32 -3.54 18.53
N ASN A 294 -2.48 -4.25 19.29
CA ASN A 294 -1.78 -3.69 20.44
C ASN A 294 -0.34 -4.24 20.53
N PHE A 295 0.62 -3.56 19.92
CA PHE A 295 2.03 -4.01 19.93
C PHE A 295 2.67 -3.97 21.32
N ASP A 296 2.31 -3.00 22.16
CA ASP A 296 2.94 -2.80 23.46
C ASP A 296 2.69 -3.99 24.39
N VAL A 297 1.46 -4.50 24.37
CA VAL A 297 1.02 -5.67 25.13
C VAL A 297 1.82 -6.93 24.80
N PHE A 298 2.18 -7.13 23.53
CA PHE A 298 2.89 -8.31 23.05
C PHE A 298 4.38 -8.06 22.76
N SER A 299 4.91 -6.92 23.19
CA SER A 299 6.32 -6.56 22.97
C SER A 299 7.24 -7.57 23.66
N GLY A 300 7.95 -8.38 22.87
CA GLY A 300 8.80 -9.47 23.37
C GLY A 300 8.28 -10.87 23.08
N ASN A 301 7.09 -11.00 22.47
CA ASN A 301 6.59 -12.29 22.00
C ASN A 301 6.25 -12.28 20.51
N ASN A 302 6.89 -13.18 19.76
CA ASN A 302 6.70 -13.30 18.32
C ASN A 302 5.52 -14.21 17.96
N ASN A 303 4.82 -14.75 18.96
CA ASN A 303 3.82 -15.78 18.71
C ASN A 303 2.48 -15.21 18.29
N SER A 304 2.11 -15.59 17.07
CA SER A 304 0.99 -15.09 16.29
C SER A 304 -0.32 -15.86 16.57
N SER A 305 -0.70 -16.02 17.83
CA SER A 305 -1.95 -16.73 18.15
C SER A 305 -2.55 -16.40 19.53
N LEU A 306 -2.14 -15.30 20.16
CA LEU A 306 -2.75 -14.88 21.41
C LEU A 306 -3.77 -13.77 21.20
N VAL A 307 -4.84 -13.84 21.99
CA VAL A 307 -5.81 -12.75 22.12
C VAL A 307 -5.97 -12.41 23.60
N GLN A 308 -5.76 -11.14 23.92
CA GLN A 308 -6.09 -10.56 25.22
C GLN A 308 -7.55 -10.10 25.18
N ILE A 309 -8.37 -10.57 26.11
CA ILE A 309 -9.70 -9.98 26.33
C ILE A 309 -9.52 -8.76 27.24
N ASP A 310 -9.66 -7.56 26.69
CA ASP A 310 -9.42 -6.30 27.41
C ASP A 310 -10.61 -5.94 28.31
N LYS A 311 -11.83 -6.14 27.78
CA LYS A 311 -13.06 -5.72 28.44
C LYS A 311 -14.26 -6.49 27.94
N VAL A 312 -15.20 -6.77 28.83
CA VAL A 312 -16.53 -7.31 28.47
C VAL A 312 -17.62 -6.42 29.07
N GLU A 313 -18.54 -5.97 28.23
CA GLU A 313 -19.73 -5.24 28.63
C GLU A 313 -20.99 -5.93 28.13
N PHE A 314 -22.02 -5.97 28.95
CA PHE A 314 -23.34 -6.47 28.58
C PHE A 314 -24.31 -5.30 28.55
N ASP A 315 -24.94 -5.06 27.40
CA ASP A 315 -25.90 -3.96 27.25
C ASP A 315 -27.30 -4.34 27.79
N ASN A 316 -28.18 -3.34 27.90
CA ASN A 316 -29.56 -3.54 28.37
C ASN A 316 -30.42 -4.40 27.43
N ASN A 317 -29.97 -4.61 26.19
CA ASN A 317 -30.66 -5.41 25.17
C ASN A 317 -30.18 -6.87 25.17
N ASN A 318 -29.35 -7.28 26.13
CA ASN A 318 -28.69 -8.57 26.17
C ASN A 318 -27.71 -8.81 25.00
N HIS A 319 -26.96 -7.79 24.58
CA HIS A 319 -25.80 -7.99 23.73
C HIS A 319 -24.51 -7.95 24.54
N ALA A 320 -23.58 -8.85 24.22
CA ALA A 320 -22.21 -8.79 24.72
C ALA A 320 -21.35 -7.94 23.77
N ASN A 321 -20.68 -6.93 24.29
CA ASN A 321 -19.66 -6.15 23.60
C ASN A 321 -18.30 -6.44 24.25
N ILE A 322 -17.43 -7.13 23.52
CA ILE A 322 -16.13 -7.57 24.00
C ILE A 322 -15.07 -6.75 23.25
N ALA A 323 -14.20 -6.07 23.98
CA ALA A 323 -12.99 -5.49 23.44
C ALA A 323 -11.83 -6.47 23.69
N ALA A 324 -11.04 -6.72 22.66
CA ALA A 324 -9.90 -7.59 22.72
C ALA A 324 -8.74 -7.03 21.89
N SER A 325 -7.54 -7.52 22.16
CA SER A 325 -6.34 -7.12 21.45
C SER A 325 -5.47 -8.31 21.07
N SER A 326 -4.80 -8.23 19.93
CA SER A 326 -3.94 -9.29 19.41
C SER A 326 -2.86 -8.74 18.48
N ILE A 327 -1.70 -9.40 18.44
CA ILE A 327 -0.64 -9.08 17.47
C ILE A 327 -0.98 -9.58 16.05
N ASP A 328 -1.96 -10.45 15.89
CA ASP A 328 -2.33 -11.00 14.57
C ASP A 328 -3.17 -10.05 13.73
N VAL A 329 -3.92 -9.19 14.41
CA VAL A 329 -4.67 -8.11 13.77
C VAL A 329 -3.80 -6.87 13.54
N CYS A 330 -2.53 -6.91 13.94
CA CYS A 330 -1.59 -5.86 13.62
C CYS A 330 -1.14 -5.94 12.17
N MET A 331 -0.90 -4.77 11.56
CA MET A 331 -0.30 -4.70 10.25
C MET A 331 1.09 -5.34 10.28
N LYS A 332 1.26 -6.40 9.50
CA LYS A 332 2.54 -7.05 9.28
C LYS A 332 2.95 -6.75 7.84
N PRO A 333 4.24 -6.47 7.56
CA PRO A 333 4.69 -6.51 6.19
C PRO A 333 4.34 -7.90 5.65
N VAL A 334 3.74 -7.96 4.47
CA VAL A 334 3.64 -9.18 3.69
C VAL A 334 5.09 -9.62 3.53
N LEU A 335 5.48 -10.65 4.30
CA LEU A 335 6.77 -11.29 4.14
C LEU A 335 6.89 -11.55 2.64
N PRO A 336 7.90 -10.97 1.95
CA PRO A 336 8.02 -11.16 0.53
C PRO A 336 8.01 -12.67 0.32
N THR A 337 7.00 -13.16 -0.40
CA THR A 337 6.97 -14.55 -0.84
C THR A 337 8.36 -14.82 -1.38
N PRO A 338 9.12 -15.80 -0.83
CA PRO A 338 10.56 -15.91 -1.06
C PRO A 338 10.85 -15.64 -2.51
N HIS A 339 11.52 -14.50 -2.77
CA HIS A 339 11.59 -13.96 -4.12
C HIS A 339 12.23 -15.04 -5.00
N PRO A 340 11.53 -15.57 -6.03
CA PRO A 340 12.22 -16.30 -7.06
C PRO A 340 13.37 -15.41 -7.56
N SER A 341 14.56 -15.97 -7.75
CA SER A 341 15.74 -15.22 -8.17
C SER A 341 15.41 -14.46 -9.46
N CYS A 342 15.15 -13.16 -9.33
CA CYS A 342 14.76 -12.27 -10.42
C CYS A 342 15.98 -11.68 -11.14
N SER A 343 17.09 -12.37 -11.02
CA SER A 343 18.38 -12.01 -11.55
C SER A 343 18.74 -12.96 -12.67
N THR A 344 19.20 -12.42 -13.79
CA THR A 344 19.78 -13.17 -14.90
C THR A 344 21.15 -12.60 -15.25
N SER A 345 21.92 -13.30 -16.09
CA SER A 345 23.18 -12.79 -16.65
C SER A 345 23.12 -12.83 -18.16
N ILE A 346 23.21 -11.67 -18.80
CA ILE A 346 23.14 -11.52 -20.27
C ILE A 346 24.41 -10.83 -20.73
N GLY A 347 25.11 -11.43 -21.70
CA GLY A 347 26.39 -10.87 -22.20
C GLY A 347 27.46 -10.69 -21.12
N GLY A 348 27.39 -11.46 -20.02
CA GLY A 348 28.28 -11.35 -18.87
C GLY A 348 27.92 -10.26 -17.86
N LYS A 349 26.84 -9.48 -18.09
CA LYS A 349 26.29 -8.53 -17.11
C LYS A 349 25.16 -9.20 -16.34
N SER A 350 25.22 -9.15 -15.00
CA SER A 350 24.08 -9.54 -14.15
C SER A 350 23.04 -8.43 -14.16
N ILE A 351 21.80 -8.79 -14.47
CA ILE A 351 20.63 -7.93 -14.47
C ILE A 351 19.72 -8.47 -13.38
N ASP A 352 19.53 -7.69 -12.33
CA ASP A 352 18.64 -8.00 -11.21
C ASP A 352 17.40 -7.12 -11.30
N LEU A 353 16.28 -7.72 -11.71
CA LEU A 353 15.02 -7.00 -11.84
C LEU A 353 14.35 -6.76 -10.47
N THR A 354 14.83 -7.37 -9.37
CA THR A 354 14.30 -7.06 -8.03
C THR A 354 14.58 -5.62 -7.63
N VAL A 355 15.65 -5.00 -8.15
CA VAL A 355 15.98 -3.59 -7.88
C VAL A 355 14.96 -2.62 -8.49
N LEU A 356 14.14 -3.10 -9.43
CA LEU A 356 13.04 -2.34 -10.01
C LEU A 356 11.74 -2.50 -9.22
N ASN A 357 11.66 -3.35 -8.20
CA ASN A 357 10.44 -3.44 -7.41
C ASN A 357 10.22 -2.17 -6.60
N LYS A 358 9.06 -1.53 -6.78
CA LYS A 358 8.65 -0.34 -6.01
C LYS A 358 7.46 -0.65 -5.11
N LEU A 359 7.33 0.09 -4.02
CA LEU A 359 6.12 0.06 -3.20
C LEU A 359 4.91 0.48 -4.05
N GLY A 360 3.90 -0.39 -4.18
CA GLY A 360 2.71 -0.13 -5.00
C GLY A 360 2.90 -0.33 -6.51
N GLY A 361 4.11 -0.68 -6.95
CA GLY A 361 4.43 -0.85 -8.36
C GLY A 361 4.56 0.45 -9.15
N TYR A 362 4.68 0.28 -10.46
CA TYR A 362 4.61 1.35 -11.44
C TYR A 362 3.18 1.46 -11.96
N MET A 363 2.69 2.69 -12.09
CA MET A 363 1.35 2.98 -12.58
C MET A 363 1.44 3.82 -13.86
N GLY A 364 0.63 3.50 -14.87
CA GLY A 364 0.51 4.31 -16.08
C GLY A 364 -0.87 4.17 -16.72
N GLU A 365 -1.34 5.23 -17.36
CA GLU A 365 -2.49 5.15 -18.28
C GLU A 365 -2.03 4.45 -19.56
N ILE A 366 -2.84 3.53 -20.08
CA ILE A 366 -2.48 2.73 -21.26
C ILE A 366 -3.65 2.64 -22.24
N ASP A 367 -3.36 2.89 -23.51
CA ASP A 367 -4.27 2.65 -24.61
C ASP A 367 -4.10 1.21 -25.10
N ILE A 368 -5.16 0.41 -24.99
CA ILE A 368 -5.18 -0.94 -25.55
C ILE A 368 -5.64 -0.86 -26.99
N ILE A 369 -4.77 -1.22 -27.95
CA ILE A 369 -5.03 -1.09 -29.40
C ILE A 369 -6.37 -1.71 -29.83
N GLN A 370 -6.75 -2.83 -29.23
CA GLN A 370 -8.00 -3.55 -29.52
C GLN A 370 -9.26 -2.80 -29.01
N PHE A 371 -9.10 -1.86 -28.08
CA PHE A 371 -10.17 -1.14 -27.38
C PHE A 371 -9.85 0.38 -27.23
N PRO A 372 -9.75 1.13 -28.34
CA PRO A 372 -9.23 2.51 -28.36
C PRO A 372 -10.12 3.59 -27.72
N ASN A 373 -11.24 3.21 -27.10
CA ASN A 373 -12.19 4.15 -26.48
C ASN A 373 -12.41 3.86 -24.99
N THR A 374 -11.55 3.03 -24.41
CA THR A 374 -11.65 2.62 -23.02
C THR A 374 -10.38 3.05 -22.31
N GLU A 375 -10.54 3.85 -21.27
CA GLU A 375 -9.41 4.26 -20.42
C GLU A 375 -9.00 3.09 -19.52
N TYR A 376 -7.74 2.66 -19.66
CA TYR A 376 -7.15 1.65 -18.79
C TYR A 376 -6.03 2.25 -17.95
N THR A 377 -5.94 1.79 -16.71
CA THR A 377 -4.80 2.03 -15.84
C THR A 377 -4.06 0.73 -15.62
N LEU A 378 -2.76 0.72 -15.89
CA LEU A 378 -1.89 -0.42 -15.71
C LEU A 378 -1.07 -0.25 -14.43
N TYR A 379 -0.99 -1.33 -13.63
CA TYR A 379 -0.07 -1.43 -12.51
C TYR A 379 0.90 -2.58 -12.77
N VAL A 380 2.21 -2.35 -12.65
CA VAL A 380 3.26 -3.32 -12.98
C VAL A 380 4.29 -3.42 -11.85
N GLN A 381 4.67 -4.63 -11.48
CA GLN A 381 5.77 -4.94 -10.58
C GLN A 381 6.62 -6.06 -11.18
N PRO A 382 7.78 -5.75 -11.78
CA PRO A 382 8.53 -6.71 -12.59
C PRO A 382 8.91 -8.02 -11.89
N CYS A 383 9.14 -7.94 -10.58
CA CYS A 383 9.71 -9.00 -9.76
C CYS A 383 9.05 -9.12 -8.40
N GLY A 384 7.78 -8.75 -8.32
CA GLY A 384 6.97 -8.82 -7.12
C GLY A 384 5.51 -9.04 -7.44
N GLY A 385 4.73 -9.35 -6.42
CA GLY A 385 3.28 -9.24 -6.50
C GLY A 385 2.86 -7.80 -6.22
N LEU A 386 1.65 -7.45 -6.63
CA LEU A 386 0.92 -6.24 -6.29
C LEU A 386 -0.38 -6.62 -5.61
N SER A 387 -0.79 -5.82 -4.63
CA SER A 387 -2.17 -5.88 -4.15
C SER A 387 -3.12 -5.48 -5.28
N CYS A 388 -4.33 -6.01 -5.20
CA CYS A 388 -5.43 -5.45 -5.97
C CYS A 388 -5.51 -3.93 -5.72
N PRO A 389 -5.50 -3.08 -6.77
CA PRO A 389 -5.55 -1.63 -6.61
C PRO A 389 -6.97 -1.09 -6.34
N THR A 390 -7.99 -1.95 -6.28
CA THR A 390 -9.38 -1.58 -6.01
C THR A 390 -10.06 -2.60 -5.07
N ILE A 391 -11.34 -2.45 -4.79
CA ILE A 391 -12.12 -3.45 -4.04
C ILE A 391 -12.60 -4.59 -4.96
N ASP A 392 -12.54 -4.39 -6.28
CA ASP A 392 -13.19 -5.23 -7.30
C ASP A 392 -12.15 -5.80 -8.26
N CYS A 393 -11.31 -6.71 -7.75
CA CYS A 393 -10.39 -7.49 -8.57
C CYS A 393 -10.82 -8.92 -8.77
N ASP A 394 -10.77 -9.36 -10.03
CA ASP A 394 -10.83 -10.75 -10.39
C ASP A 394 -9.41 -11.35 -10.36
N GLY A 395 -9.03 -11.96 -9.23
CA GLY A 395 -7.74 -12.62 -9.08
C GLY A 395 -7.27 -12.85 -7.66
N ALA A 396 -6.16 -13.59 -7.52
CA ALA A 396 -5.45 -13.68 -6.26
C ALA A 396 -4.60 -12.42 -6.04
N ASN A 397 -4.65 -11.85 -4.83
CA ASN A 397 -3.71 -10.79 -4.42
C ASN A 397 -2.27 -11.25 -4.62
N GLY A 398 -1.41 -10.36 -5.14
CA GLY A 398 -0.04 -10.69 -5.54
C GLY A 398 0.15 -10.90 -7.05
N ALA A 399 -0.69 -10.30 -7.90
CA ALA A 399 -0.46 -10.27 -9.34
C ALA A 399 0.73 -9.38 -9.67
N SER A 400 1.58 -9.74 -10.62
CA SER A 400 2.69 -8.86 -11.02
C SER A 400 2.21 -7.73 -11.92
N ILE A 401 1.07 -7.91 -12.60
CA ILE A 401 0.45 -6.90 -13.45
C ILE A 401 -1.06 -6.88 -13.20
N TRP A 402 -1.61 -5.69 -12.97
CA TRP A 402 -3.05 -5.43 -12.95
C TRP A 402 -3.41 -4.51 -14.12
N LEU A 403 -4.47 -4.87 -14.85
CA LEU A 403 -5.06 -4.01 -15.86
C LEU A 403 -6.45 -3.60 -15.38
N CYS A 404 -6.61 -2.32 -15.06
CA CYS A 404 -7.83 -1.77 -14.50
C CYS A 404 -8.60 -0.98 -15.56
N ARG A 405 -9.90 -1.24 -15.65
CA ARG A 405 -10.85 -0.54 -16.52
C ARG A 405 -11.74 0.38 -15.69
N ASN A 406 -11.89 1.63 -16.12
CA ASN A 406 -12.81 2.58 -15.50
C ASN A 406 -14.18 2.57 -16.21
N ASP A 407 -15.17 1.90 -15.63
CA ASP A 407 -16.54 1.84 -16.15
C ASP A 407 -17.47 2.70 -15.30
N ASN A 408 -17.74 3.94 -15.74
CA ASN A 408 -18.76 4.82 -15.14
C ASN A 408 -18.70 4.88 -13.59
N SER A 409 -17.52 5.20 -13.01
CA SER A 409 -17.20 5.27 -11.57
C SER A 409 -16.90 3.96 -10.84
N ARG A 410 -17.01 2.80 -11.51
CA ARG A 410 -16.50 1.53 -10.97
C ARG A 410 -15.20 1.17 -11.66
N ILE A 411 -14.14 0.99 -10.89
CA ILE A 411 -12.85 0.52 -11.40
C ILE A 411 -12.76 -0.99 -11.15
N SER A 412 -12.79 -1.77 -12.23
CA SER A 412 -12.66 -3.22 -12.20
C SER A 412 -11.27 -3.60 -12.71
N CYS A 413 -10.59 -4.51 -12.02
CA CYS A 413 -9.20 -4.85 -12.33
C CYS A 413 -9.00 -6.35 -12.54
N ASP A 414 -8.34 -6.67 -13.65
CA ASP A 414 -8.01 -8.03 -14.04
C ASP A 414 -6.54 -8.34 -13.72
N SER A 415 -6.29 -9.49 -13.11
CA SER A 415 -4.92 -9.96 -12.81
C SER A 415 -4.26 -10.60 -14.05
N TYR A 416 -3.21 -9.97 -14.57
CA TYR A 416 -2.45 -10.48 -15.71
C TYR A 416 -1.14 -11.11 -15.24
N GLY A 417 -1.26 -12.28 -14.62
CA GLY A 417 -0.15 -13.09 -14.14
C GLY A 417 0.16 -12.91 -12.66
N SER A 418 0.49 -14.01 -11.99
CA SER A 418 0.64 -14.09 -10.54
C SER A 418 2.10 -14.34 -10.12
N PHE A 419 2.55 -13.69 -9.05
CA PHE A 419 3.95 -13.74 -8.60
C PHE A 419 4.35 -15.03 -7.84
N TYR A 420 3.50 -16.07 -7.81
CA TYR A 420 3.63 -17.14 -6.81
C TYR A 420 4.64 -18.26 -7.09
N GLU A 421 5.48 -18.21 -8.13
CA GLU A 421 6.37 -19.35 -8.46
C GLU A 421 7.75 -18.96 -9.04
N ASP A 422 8.71 -19.90 -8.92
CA ASP A 422 10.04 -19.88 -9.54
C ASP A 422 9.98 -19.29 -10.95
N ILE A 423 10.76 -18.25 -11.19
CA ILE A 423 10.82 -17.63 -12.51
C ILE A 423 12.01 -18.21 -13.27
N LEU A 424 11.74 -18.88 -14.38
CA LEU A 424 12.70 -19.57 -15.23
C LEU A 424 13.27 -18.61 -16.28
N VAL A 425 14.54 -18.23 -16.20
CA VAL A 425 15.16 -17.45 -17.29
C VAL A 425 15.60 -18.36 -18.43
N THR A 426 15.12 -18.12 -19.67
CA THR A 426 15.53 -18.84 -20.88
C THR A 426 16.00 -17.87 -21.96
N GLN A 427 17.12 -18.12 -22.61
CA GLN A 427 17.56 -17.34 -23.78
C GLN A 427 16.92 -17.95 -25.03
N VAL A 428 16.22 -17.16 -25.86
CA VAL A 428 15.53 -17.69 -27.06
C VAL A 428 15.81 -16.81 -28.27
N ASN A 429 16.03 -17.43 -29.42
CA ASN A 429 16.28 -16.74 -30.69
C ASN A 429 14.96 -16.21 -31.27
N GLU A 430 14.95 -15.00 -31.81
CA GLU A 430 13.74 -14.30 -32.27
C GLU A 430 12.97 -15.08 -33.34
N ASN A 431 13.69 -15.84 -34.18
CA ASN A 431 13.11 -16.70 -35.21
C ASN A 431 12.25 -17.85 -34.65
N ASP A 432 12.43 -18.23 -33.38
CA ASP A 432 11.61 -19.24 -32.72
C ASP A 432 10.28 -18.67 -32.19
N LEU A 433 10.13 -17.33 -32.12
CA LEU A 433 8.96 -16.65 -31.55
C LEU A 433 7.79 -16.48 -32.52
N PHE A 434 8.05 -16.35 -33.82
CA PHE A 434 7.00 -16.17 -34.83
C PHE A 434 6.27 -17.46 -35.20
N ASN A 435 6.82 -18.61 -34.82
CA ASN A 435 6.08 -19.86 -34.85
C ASN A 435 5.21 -19.95 -33.60
N ASN A 436 3.91 -19.64 -33.73
CA ASN A 436 2.89 -19.93 -32.72
C ASN A 436 2.99 -21.36 -32.16
N ASP A 437 3.52 -22.29 -32.96
CA ASP A 437 3.85 -23.66 -32.56
C ASP A 437 4.82 -23.76 -31.39
N PHE A 438 5.75 -22.83 -31.14
CA PHE A 438 6.67 -22.96 -30.00
C PHE A 438 5.99 -22.69 -28.67
N LEU A 439 5.21 -21.61 -28.55
CA LEU A 439 4.42 -21.31 -27.35
C LEU A 439 3.31 -22.37 -27.16
N HIS A 440 2.66 -22.74 -28.25
CA HIS A 440 1.63 -23.77 -28.23
C HIS A 440 2.21 -25.16 -27.93
N ASN A 441 3.44 -25.48 -28.36
CA ASN A 441 4.13 -26.71 -27.99
C ASN A 441 4.70 -26.66 -26.58
N MET A 442 5.16 -25.54 -26.04
CA MET A 442 5.55 -25.45 -24.62
C MET A 442 4.34 -25.64 -23.70
N LEU A 443 3.16 -25.18 -24.14
CA LEU A 443 1.88 -25.39 -23.46
C LEU A 443 1.29 -26.80 -23.70
N ASN A 444 1.44 -27.38 -24.91
CA ASN A 444 0.83 -28.66 -25.30
C ASN A 444 1.73 -29.90 -25.15
N THR A 445 3.07 -29.78 -25.15
CA THR A 445 3.97 -30.93 -24.92
C THR A 445 3.90 -31.43 -23.48
N LYS A 446 3.33 -30.65 -22.56
CA LYS A 446 2.94 -31.09 -21.21
C LYS A 446 1.56 -31.75 -21.11
N TYR A 447 0.76 -31.75 -22.17
CA TYR A 447 -0.59 -32.35 -22.18
C TYR A 447 -0.62 -33.84 -22.58
N LYS A 448 0.51 -34.44 -22.97
CA LYS A 448 0.53 -35.83 -23.50
C LYS A 448 0.92 -36.93 -22.50
N ASN A 449 1.23 -36.60 -21.24
CA ASN A 449 1.49 -37.59 -20.19
C ASN A 449 0.69 -37.25 -18.94
N GLU A 450 -0.52 -37.80 -18.82
CA GLU A 450 -1.46 -37.63 -17.70
C GLU A 450 -0.97 -38.19 -16.33
N SER A 451 0.27 -38.67 -16.22
CA SER A 451 0.79 -39.26 -14.98
C SER A 451 1.87 -38.42 -14.24
N LEU A 452 2.11 -37.17 -14.66
CA LEU A 452 3.07 -36.23 -14.03
C LEU A 452 2.41 -34.88 -13.64
N LEU A 453 1.17 -34.92 -13.17
CA LEU A 453 0.30 -33.77 -12.89
C LEU A 453 0.59 -33.00 -11.58
N THR A 454 1.84 -32.98 -11.12
CA THR A 454 2.29 -32.17 -9.97
C THR A 454 3.54 -31.33 -10.27
N GLU A 455 3.81 -31.05 -11.54
CA GLU A 455 4.90 -30.14 -11.90
C GLU A 455 4.35 -28.73 -12.21
N LYS A 456 4.36 -27.90 -11.15
CA LYS A 456 3.97 -26.48 -11.06
C LYS A 456 4.41 -25.62 -12.27
N ARG A 457 3.57 -24.66 -12.67
CA ARG A 457 3.75 -23.83 -13.87
C ARG A 457 4.61 -22.59 -13.55
N LYS A 458 5.92 -22.74 -13.72
CA LYS A 458 6.92 -21.68 -13.51
C LYS A 458 6.70 -20.47 -14.44
N ASN A 459 6.87 -19.26 -13.91
CA ASN A 459 6.99 -18.03 -14.73
C ASN A 459 8.28 -18.12 -15.57
N THR A 460 8.44 -17.35 -16.65
CA THR A 460 9.63 -17.49 -17.52
C THR A 460 10.14 -16.14 -18.03
N TYR A 461 11.44 -15.86 -17.98
CA TYR A 461 12.06 -14.75 -18.72
C TYR A 461 12.51 -15.24 -20.09
N LYS A 462 12.37 -14.38 -21.10
CA LYS A 462 13.06 -14.59 -22.37
C LYS A 462 13.96 -13.43 -22.70
N VAL A 463 15.21 -13.77 -22.99
CA VAL A 463 16.24 -12.83 -23.42
C VAL A 463 16.47 -13.03 -24.91
N THR A 464 16.27 -11.99 -25.71
CA THR A 464 16.72 -11.93 -27.10
C THR A 464 18.24 -11.70 -27.12
N ASN A 465 18.91 -12.21 -28.15
CA ASN A 465 20.37 -12.01 -28.28
C ASN A 465 20.75 -10.57 -28.60
N ASP A 466 19.78 -9.74 -29.01
CA ASP A 466 19.97 -8.32 -29.25
C ASP A 466 19.34 -7.50 -28.12
N LEU A 467 20.21 -6.95 -27.26
CA LEU A 467 19.81 -6.11 -26.13
C LEU A 467 19.22 -4.76 -26.58
N THR A 468 19.33 -4.40 -27.87
CA THR A 468 18.63 -3.23 -28.42
C THR A 468 17.11 -3.39 -28.34
N GLU A 469 16.61 -4.63 -28.34
CA GLU A 469 15.18 -4.91 -28.24
C GLU A 469 14.69 -5.05 -26.78
N GLY A 470 15.60 -5.06 -25.80
CA GLY A 470 15.25 -5.20 -24.38
C GLY A 470 15.00 -6.64 -23.92
N ILE A 471 14.51 -6.79 -22.69
CA ILE A 471 14.24 -8.07 -22.03
C ILE A 471 12.74 -8.33 -21.98
N TYR A 472 12.31 -9.56 -22.24
CA TYR A 472 10.92 -9.96 -22.08
C TYR A 472 10.71 -10.75 -20.78
N VAL A 473 9.76 -10.31 -19.97
CA VAL A 473 9.28 -11.00 -18.77
C VAL A 473 7.89 -11.56 -19.05
N TYR A 474 7.69 -12.87 -18.81
CA TYR A 474 6.39 -13.52 -18.98
C TYR A 474 5.80 -13.90 -17.62
N TYR A 475 4.56 -13.50 -17.38
CA TYR A 475 3.81 -13.84 -16.18
C TYR A 475 2.64 -14.73 -16.53
N ASN A 476 2.55 -15.87 -15.86
CA ASN A 476 1.48 -16.84 -16.02
C ASN A 476 0.46 -16.69 -14.88
N SER A 477 -0.83 -16.89 -15.18
CA SER A 477 -1.86 -17.00 -14.15
C SER A 477 -1.86 -18.39 -13.52
N LEU A 478 -2.12 -18.43 -12.20
CA LEU A 478 -2.37 -19.66 -11.45
C LEU A 478 -3.65 -20.39 -11.90
N ILE A 479 -4.62 -19.67 -12.48
CA ILE A 479 -5.87 -20.26 -12.92
C ILE A 479 -5.59 -21.06 -14.20
N SER A 480 -5.70 -22.38 -14.12
CA SER A 480 -5.57 -23.25 -15.29
C SER A 480 -6.84 -23.22 -16.15
N GLY A 481 -6.70 -23.05 -17.46
CA GLY A 481 -7.80 -23.21 -18.42
C GLY A 481 -7.83 -22.09 -19.47
N ASN A 482 -8.90 -22.03 -20.27
CA ASN A 482 -9.08 -21.01 -21.32
C ASN A 482 -9.28 -19.58 -20.77
N MET A 483 -9.38 -19.42 -19.45
CA MET A 483 -9.52 -18.13 -18.75
C MET A 483 -8.20 -17.67 -18.10
N ALA A 484 -7.08 -18.35 -18.38
CA ALA A 484 -5.78 -17.95 -17.85
C ALA A 484 -5.33 -16.64 -18.50
N LEU A 485 -5.36 -15.54 -17.76
CA LEU A 485 -4.79 -14.27 -18.18
C LEU A 485 -3.27 -14.30 -17.99
N THR A 486 -2.52 -14.03 -19.05
CA THR A 486 -1.05 -14.04 -19.05
C THR A 486 -0.54 -12.70 -19.53
N SER A 487 0.71 -12.36 -19.25
CA SER A 487 1.28 -11.12 -19.75
C SER A 487 2.72 -11.28 -20.19
N ARG A 488 3.13 -10.36 -21.07
CA ARG A 488 4.48 -10.21 -21.60
C ARG A 488 4.87 -8.74 -21.43
N LEU A 489 5.85 -8.48 -20.57
CA LEU A 489 6.45 -7.18 -20.36
C LEU A 489 7.79 -7.09 -21.08
N GLN A 490 7.95 -6.16 -22.01
CA GLN A 490 9.22 -5.83 -22.64
C GLN A 490 9.87 -4.65 -21.92
N ILE A 491 11.08 -4.79 -21.38
CA ILE A 491 11.82 -3.70 -20.74
C ILE A 491 13.02 -3.35 -21.62
N ARG A 492 12.98 -2.18 -22.25
CA ARG A 492 14.04 -1.65 -23.11
C ARG A 492 15.09 -0.87 -22.31
N CYS A 493 16.29 -0.76 -22.85
CA CYS A 493 17.31 0.11 -22.27
C CYS A 493 16.94 1.58 -22.49
N ASP A 494 16.97 2.36 -21.41
CA ASP A 494 16.93 3.83 -21.46
C ASP A 494 17.99 4.41 -20.50
N TRP A 495 19.07 4.92 -21.08
CA TRP A 495 20.23 5.48 -20.35
C TRP A 495 19.94 6.78 -19.59
N GLN A 496 18.81 7.40 -19.86
CA GLN A 496 18.41 8.67 -19.24
C GLN A 496 17.62 8.44 -17.96
N MET A 497 17.06 7.25 -17.76
CA MET A 497 16.34 6.90 -16.53
C MET A 497 17.27 6.74 -15.33
N ASP A 498 16.69 6.97 -14.14
CA ASP A 498 17.37 6.69 -12.89
C ASP A 498 17.61 5.18 -12.70
N ILE A 499 18.63 4.87 -11.90
CA ILE A 499 19.20 3.54 -11.74
C ILE A 499 18.20 2.56 -11.07
N PHE A 500 17.09 3.04 -10.50
CA PHE A 500 16.09 2.20 -9.81
C PHE A 500 14.67 2.49 -10.28
N ASP A 501 14.53 3.06 -11.49
CA ASP A 501 13.23 3.48 -12.01
C ASP A 501 12.90 2.76 -13.33
N MET A 502 11.61 2.74 -13.65
CA MET A 502 11.06 2.17 -14.87
C MET A 502 9.88 3.00 -15.36
N ARG A 503 9.84 3.26 -16.67
CA ARG A 503 8.70 3.88 -17.34
C ARG A 503 7.89 2.80 -18.04
N ILE A 504 6.56 2.88 -17.94
CA ILE A 504 5.63 2.07 -18.73
C ILE A 504 5.27 2.86 -19.99
N ASP A 505 5.29 2.20 -21.15
CA ASP A 505 4.82 2.81 -22.39
C ASP A 505 3.28 2.92 -22.39
N ASP A 506 2.76 3.97 -23.01
CA ASP A 506 1.32 4.31 -23.05
C ASP A 506 0.49 3.44 -24.00
N ILE A 507 1.13 2.49 -24.71
CA ILE A 507 0.46 1.59 -25.66
C ILE A 507 0.62 0.14 -25.24
N GLY A 508 -0.51 -0.56 -25.12
CA GLY A 508 -0.59 -1.99 -24.85
C GLY A 508 -1.38 -2.73 -25.93
N SER A 509 -1.21 -4.05 -25.99
CA SER A 509 -2.02 -4.89 -26.88
C SER A 509 -2.45 -6.18 -26.20
N LEU A 510 -3.67 -6.61 -26.50
CA LEU A 510 -4.21 -7.90 -26.06
C LEU A 510 -4.15 -8.91 -27.20
N LEU A 511 -3.26 -9.90 -27.09
CA LEU A 511 -3.21 -11.05 -27.97
C LEU A 511 -4.25 -12.07 -27.52
N ASN A 512 -5.18 -12.44 -28.41
CA ASN A 512 -6.25 -13.42 -28.16
C ASN A 512 -7.12 -13.12 -26.92
N TYR A 513 -7.22 -11.85 -26.51
CA TYR A 513 -7.94 -11.38 -25.30
C TYR A 513 -7.46 -11.93 -23.95
N SER A 514 -6.50 -12.84 -23.93
CA SER A 514 -5.99 -13.47 -22.71
C SER A 514 -4.51 -13.18 -22.44
N GLN A 515 -3.78 -12.61 -23.40
CA GLN A 515 -2.38 -12.28 -23.24
C GLN A 515 -2.16 -10.77 -23.41
N LEU A 516 -1.82 -10.09 -22.32
CA LEU A 516 -1.48 -8.67 -22.30
C LEU A 516 0.00 -8.48 -22.66
N GLN A 517 0.27 -7.75 -23.74
CA GLN A 517 1.62 -7.39 -24.16
C GLN A 517 1.82 -5.89 -23.94
N ILE A 518 2.79 -5.58 -23.11
CA ILE A 518 3.13 -4.23 -22.67
C ILE A 518 4.63 -4.01 -22.79
N SER A 519 5.02 -2.75 -22.92
CA SER A 519 6.42 -2.36 -23.02
C SER A 519 6.74 -1.27 -22.00
N GLY A 520 8.00 -1.15 -21.66
CA GLY A 520 8.54 -0.14 -20.79
C GLY A 520 10.03 0.02 -21.00
N ALA A 521 10.65 0.89 -20.22
CA ALA A 521 12.08 1.17 -20.32
C ALA A 521 12.70 1.35 -18.92
N SER A 522 13.99 0.99 -18.80
CA SER A 522 14.78 1.21 -17.58
C SER A 522 16.27 1.24 -17.90
N ASN A 523 17.03 2.04 -17.15
CA ASN A 523 18.50 2.09 -17.22
C ASN A 523 19.13 0.76 -16.79
N GLN A 524 18.46 -0.01 -15.93
CA GLN A 524 18.96 -1.33 -15.52
C GLN A 524 19.13 -2.30 -16.69
N MET A 525 18.38 -2.11 -17.78
CA MET A 525 18.46 -2.96 -18.97
C MET A 525 19.64 -2.60 -19.88
N CYS A 526 20.27 -1.46 -19.65
CA CYS A 526 21.32 -0.95 -20.50
C CYS A 526 22.64 -1.70 -20.31
N THR A 527 23.28 -2.07 -21.41
CA THR A 527 24.61 -2.71 -21.40
C THR A 527 25.59 -1.89 -22.22
N GLY A 528 26.86 -1.83 -21.78
CA GLY A 528 27.90 -1.04 -22.43
C GLY A 528 28.21 0.26 -21.70
N GLU A 529 28.92 1.17 -22.36
CA GLU A 529 29.18 2.51 -21.86
C GLU A 529 27.98 3.42 -22.19
N LYS A 530 27.61 4.29 -21.26
CA LYS A 530 26.54 5.27 -21.46
C LYS A 530 26.89 6.15 -22.68
N PRO A 531 26.05 6.21 -23.73
CA PRO A 531 26.26 7.13 -24.84
C PRO A 531 26.41 8.55 -24.31
N TRP A 532 27.29 9.35 -24.91
CA TRP A 532 27.35 10.76 -24.52
C TRP A 532 26.07 11.45 -24.96
N PHE A 533 25.30 11.93 -23.98
CA PHE A 533 24.21 12.86 -24.21
C PHE A 533 24.70 14.24 -23.76
N PRO A 534 24.33 15.33 -24.45
CA PRO A 534 24.44 16.65 -23.84
C PRO A 534 23.74 16.59 -22.48
N PRO A 535 24.33 17.14 -21.41
CA PRO A 535 23.75 17.03 -20.06
C PRO A 535 22.30 17.50 -20.10
N ILE A 536 21.39 16.63 -19.65
CA ILE A 536 19.96 16.95 -19.54
C ILE A 536 19.89 18.18 -18.63
N PRO A 537 19.43 19.32 -19.16
CA PRO A 537 19.41 20.55 -18.41
C PRO A 537 18.41 20.40 -17.24
N SER A 538 18.87 20.63 -16.00
CA SER A 538 18.01 20.52 -14.81
C SER A 538 16.81 21.45 -14.96
N PRO A 539 15.58 21.04 -14.54
CA PRO A 539 14.38 21.85 -14.67
C PRO A 539 14.50 23.16 -13.89
N THR A 540 14.96 24.21 -14.56
CA THR A 540 14.86 25.58 -14.09
C THR A 540 13.47 26.11 -14.44
N VAL A 541 12.84 26.75 -13.46
CA VAL A 541 11.52 27.37 -13.58
C VAL A 541 11.50 28.27 -14.82
N MET A 542 10.53 28.07 -15.73
CA MET A 542 10.38 28.92 -16.90
C MET A 542 10.29 30.39 -16.46
N PRO A 543 11.11 31.30 -17.01
CA PRO A 543 11.03 32.71 -16.68
C PRO A 543 9.66 33.26 -17.08
N THR A 544 9.14 34.18 -16.27
CA THR A 544 7.87 34.87 -16.53
C THR A 544 8.04 35.76 -17.78
N PRO A 545 7.15 35.69 -18.79
CA PRO A 545 7.29 36.44 -20.03
C PRO A 545 7.35 37.96 -19.78
N GLU A 546 8.42 38.62 -20.24
CA GLU A 546 8.67 40.05 -19.97
C GLU A 546 8.58 40.95 -21.24
N ILE A 547 8.47 40.39 -22.45
CA ILE A 547 8.57 41.19 -23.69
C ILE A 547 7.36 40.96 -24.61
N HIS A 548 6.66 42.04 -24.94
CA HIS A 548 5.57 42.05 -25.92
C HIS A 548 6.09 42.17 -27.37
N PRO A 549 5.40 41.57 -28.36
CA PRO A 549 5.79 41.52 -29.78
C PRO A 549 5.79 42.88 -30.54
N THR A 550 5.66 44.00 -29.81
CA THR A 550 5.67 45.36 -30.37
C THR A 550 7.05 46.01 -30.38
N THR A 551 8.11 45.30 -29.99
CA THR A 551 9.47 45.84 -29.94
C THR A 551 9.94 46.28 -31.33
N ILE A 552 10.23 47.57 -31.48
CA ILE A 552 10.86 48.16 -32.66
C ILE A 552 12.36 48.10 -32.45
N PHE A 553 13.08 47.48 -33.37
CA PHE A 553 14.53 47.55 -33.41
C PHE A 553 14.91 48.86 -34.09
N GLU A 554 15.63 49.74 -33.40
CA GLU A 554 16.16 50.98 -33.98
C GLU A 554 17.66 51.09 -33.72
N ARG A 555 18.43 51.24 -34.78
CA ARG A 555 19.86 51.55 -34.71
C ARG A 555 20.15 52.74 -35.61
N ASN A 556 20.73 53.80 -35.04
CA ASN A 556 21.01 55.05 -35.74
C ASN A 556 22.51 55.35 -35.68
N THR A 557 23.10 55.70 -36.81
CA THR A 557 24.40 56.39 -36.88
C THR A 557 24.16 57.86 -37.29
N SER A 558 25.22 58.64 -37.44
CA SER A 558 25.10 60.03 -37.89
C SER A 558 24.56 60.19 -39.31
N SER A 559 24.56 59.14 -40.14
CA SER A 559 24.18 59.20 -41.55
C SER A 559 23.14 58.17 -41.98
N GLU A 560 22.92 57.11 -41.21
CA GLU A 560 22.07 55.97 -41.58
C GLU A 560 21.19 55.54 -40.40
N PHE A 561 19.98 55.04 -40.69
CA PHE A 561 19.14 54.40 -39.68
C PHE A 561 18.63 53.05 -40.17
N VAL A 562 18.53 52.09 -39.25
CA VAL A 562 17.85 50.81 -39.43
C VAL A 562 16.71 50.77 -38.43
N SER A 563 15.46 50.75 -38.91
CA SER A 563 14.27 50.60 -38.07
C SER A 563 13.35 49.52 -38.66
N PHE A 564 13.07 48.47 -37.89
CA PHE A 564 12.10 47.44 -38.26
C PHE A 564 11.34 46.92 -37.04
N LYS A 565 10.09 46.47 -37.27
CA LYS A 565 9.31 45.78 -36.23
C LYS A 565 9.69 44.30 -36.25
N LEU A 566 9.97 43.72 -35.09
CA LEU A 566 10.36 42.30 -35.04
C LEU A 566 9.30 41.37 -35.66
N ILE A 567 8.02 41.68 -35.43
CA ILE A 567 6.90 40.91 -36.01
C ILE A 567 6.87 40.97 -37.54
N SER A 568 7.30 42.11 -38.13
CA SER A 568 7.32 42.28 -39.58
C SER A 568 8.41 41.46 -40.28
N MET A 569 9.37 40.91 -39.53
CA MET A 569 10.36 39.97 -40.06
C MET A 569 9.71 38.63 -40.49
N PHE A 570 8.53 38.32 -39.96
CA PHE A 570 7.92 37.00 -40.07
C PHE A 570 6.50 37.01 -40.63
N ASP A 571 5.94 38.19 -40.92
CA ASP A 571 4.69 38.34 -41.67
C ASP A 571 4.87 37.74 -43.08
N GLY A 572 4.42 36.50 -43.26
CA GLY A 572 4.45 35.75 -44.52
C GLY A 572 5.61 34.77 -44.71
N ALA A 573 6.45 34.53 -43.70
CA ALA A 573 7.50 33.51 -43.77
C ALA A 573 6.90 32.10 -43.51
N PRO A 574 7.15 31.08 -44.36
CA PRO A 574 6.76 29.71 -44.07
C PRO A 574 7.54 29.15 -42.86
N THR A 575 6.97 28.18 -42.13
CA THR A 575 7.67 27.43 -41.08
C THR A 575 9.01 26.96 -41.61
N VAL A 576 10.09 27.34 -40.95
CA VAL A 576 11.43 26.95 -41.37
C VAL A 576 11.67 25.52 -40.86
N TYR A 577 11.68 24.58 -41.78
CA TYR A 577 12.13 23.21 -41.55
C TYR A 577 13.51 23.03 -42.16
N HIS A 578 14.50 22.64 -41.35
CA HIS A 578 15.79 22.21 -41.87
C HIS A 578 16.33 21.02 -41.08
N SER A 579 16.65 19.94 -41.80
CA SER A 579 17.45 18.84 -41.27
C SER A 579 18.89 19.05 -41.75
N MET A 580 19.84 19.14 -40.83
CA MET A 580 21.24 19.43 -41.14
C MET A 580 22.18 18.41 -40.50
N ILE A 581 23.33 18.25 -41.15
CA ILE A 581 24.45 17.42 -40.69
C ILE A 581 25.46 18.36 -40.03
N LEU A 582 25.77 18.19 -38.73
CA LEU A 582 26.85 18.98 -38.12
C LEU A 582 28.20 18.56 -38.71
N ASN A 583 28.97 19.54 -39.17
CA ASN A 583 30.39 19.39 -39.43
C ASN A 583 31.14 19.97 -38.22
N GLU A 584 32.04 19.16 -37.66
CA GLU A 584 33.10 19.49 -36.69
C GLU A 584 32.76 20.54 -35.61
N ILE A 585 32.52 20.04 -34.39
CA ILE A 585 32.62 20.83 -33.16
C ILE A 585 34.11 20.87 -32.78
N GLU A 586 34.84 21.90 -33.19
CA GLU A 586 36.14 22.23 -32.57
C GLU A 586 35.87 23.00 -31.26
N SER A 587 35.80 22.27 -30.14
CA SER A 587 35.80 22.86 -28.79
C SER A 587 37.06 22.45 -28.06
N ASP A 588 37.92 23.43 -27.75
CA ASP A 588 39.24 23.25 -27.11
C ASP A 588 39.20 22.69 -25.67
N THR A 589 38.01 22.45 -25.09
CA THR A 589 37.87 22.04 -23.68
C THR A 589 37.15 20.72 -23.44
N HIS A 590 36.54 20.11 -24.46
CA HIS A 590 36.05 18.73 -24.38
C HIS A 590 36.32 18.04 -25.71
N LYS A 591 37.24 17.05 -25.70
CA LYS A 591 37.38 16.10 -26.82
C LYS A 591 36.02 15.48 -27.06
N THR A 592 35.35 15.94 -28.10
CA THR A 592 34.19 15.30 -28.69
C THR A 592 34.63 13.90 -29.09
N SER A 593 34.08 12.92 -28.39
CA SER A 593 34.01 11.56 -28.87
C SER A 593 33.20 11.63 -30.15
N ASN A 594 33.85 11.59 -31.32
CA ASN A 594 33.26 10.90 -32.46
C ASN A 594 32.62 9.62 -31.91
N ASP A 595 31.44 9.21 -32.38
CA ASP A 595 31.17 7.77 -32.26
C ASP A 595 32.42 7.05 -32.80
N THR A 596 32.75 5.88 -32.29
CA THR A 596 34.02 5.20 -32.64
C THR A 596 34.20 4.96 -34.16
N ASN A 597 33.21 5.33 -34.99
CA ASN A 597 33.15 5.21 -36.43
C ASN A 597 33.19 6.54 -37.22
N GLY A 598 33.19 7.72 -36.58
CA GLY A 598 33.23 9.02 -37.27
C GLY A 598 31.92 9.46 -37.94
N ASN A 599 30.78 8.96 -37.48
CA ASN A 599 29.48 9.35 -38.05
C ASN A 599 29.04 10.74 -37.58
N LYS A 600 28.52 11.52 -38.53
CA LYS A 600 27.98 12.86 -38.29
C LYS A 600 26.56 12.76 -37.73
N THR A 601 26.26 13.49 -36.65
CA THR A 601 24.92 13.52 -36.06
C THR A 601 24.01 14.47 -36.85
N ASN A 602 22.83 13.99 -37.22
CA ASN A 602 21.78 14.82 -37.82
C ASN A 602 21.06 15.59 -36.71
N ILE A 603 21.00 16.91 -36.82
CA ILE A 603 20.11 17.75 -36.01
C ILE A 603 18.97 18.22 -36.89
N THR A 604 17.74 18.03 -36.42
CA THR A 604 16.56 18.64 -37.02
C THR A 604 16.25 19.92 -36.27
N PHE A 605 16.21 21.04 -37.00
CA PHE A 605 15.90 22.35 -36.46
C PHE A 605 14.58 22.84 -37.06
N GLN A 606 13.66 23.24 -36.20
CA GLN A 606 12.39 23.85 -36.59
C GLN A 606 12.22 25.15 -35.82
N TYR A 607 11.94 26.27 -36.50
CA TYR A 607 11.72 27.55 -35.83
C TYR A 607 10.63 28.37 -36.52
N THR A 608 9.71 28.85 -35.69
CA THR A 608 8.51 29.64 -36.01
C THR A 608 8.35 30.70 -34.94
N PRO A 609 9.04 31.85 -35.09
CA PRO A 609 8.97 32.94 -34.13
C PRO A 609 7.54 33.33 -33.81
N PHE A 610 7.20 33.39 -32.52
CA PHE A 610 5.89 33.82 -32.01
C PHE A 610 4.70 32.95 -32.43
N ASN A 611 4.96 31.76 -32.97
CA ASN A 611 3.93 30.79 -33.31
C ASN A 611 4.36 29.41 -32.81
N THR A 612 3.74 28.95 -31.74
CA THR A 612 4.10 27.66 -31.14
C THR A 612 3.83 26.52 -32.13
N GLN A 613 4.73 25.54 -32.16
CA GLN A 613 4.58 24.30 -32.91
C GLN A 613 4.61 23.13 -31.94
N LYS A 614 3.81 22.11 -32.25
CA LYS A 614 3.86 20.83 -31.53
C LYS A 614 5.21 20.15 -31.71
N CYS A 615 5.50 19.21 -30.82
CA CYS A 615 6.62 18.30 -30.96
C CYS A 615 6.68 17.71 -32.38
N PRO A 616 7.84 17.74 -33.07
CA PRO A 616 7.98 17.15 -34.40
C PRO A 616 7.63 15.66 -34.39
N ASP A 617 6.83 15.22 -35.36
CA ASP A 617 6.35 13.83 -35.45
C ASP A 617 7.52 12.83 -35.36
N GLY A 618 7.36 11.78 -34.56
CA GLY A 618 8.36 10.73 -34.34
C GLY A 618 9.49 11.09 -33.37
N ASN A 619 9.41 12.24 -32.69
CA ASN A 619 10.36 12.62 -31.65
C ASN A 619 9.68 12.68 -30.27
N VAL A 620 10.48 12.57 -29.22
CA VAL A 620 10.13 12.67 -27.81
C VAL A 620 10.44 14.09 -27.32
N CYS A 621 9.42 14.80 -26.84
CA CYS A 621 9.55 16.14 -26.24
C CYS A 621 9.20 16.08 -24.76
N GLU A 622 10.21 16.13 -23.90
CA GLU A 622 10.04 15.86 -22.46
C GLU A 622 9.61 17.08 -21.64
N ILE A 623 9.91 18.30 -22.12
CA ILE A 623 9.83 19.51 -21.30
C ILE A 623 8.55 20.32 -21.59
N VAL A 624 8.22 20.48 -22.87
CA VAL A 624 7.04 21.23 -23.31
C VAL A 624 6.37 20.47 -24.46
N THR A 625 5.07 20.64 -24.61
CA THR A 625 4.31 20.04 -25.73
C THR A 625 4.34 20.92 -26.98
N GLU A 626 4.55 22.23 -26.79
CA GLU A 626 4.60 23.22 -27.87
C GLU A 626 5.63 24.31 -27.55
N THR A 627 6.32 24.81 -28.58
CA THR A 627 7.34 25.88 -28.44
C THR A 627 7.54 26.62 -29.76
N ASP A 628 8.17 27.79 -29.75
CA ASP A 628 8.43 28.58 -30.97
C ASP A 628 9.54 27.95 -31.83
N GLY A 629 10.45 27.17 -31.25
CA GLY A 629 11.42 26.38 -32.02
C GLY A 629 11.97 25.16 -31.29
N TRP A 630 12.19 24.09 -32.07
CA TRP A 630 12.72 22.79 -31.69
C TRP A 630 14.13 22.59 -32.22
N GLY A 631 15.03 22.13 -31.36
CA GLY A 631 16.28 21.49 -31.76
C GLY A 631 16.20 20.01 -31.39
N CYS A 632 16.27 19.13 -32.38
CA CYS A 632 16.12 17.69 -32.19
C CYS A 632 17.43 16.96 -32.49
N TRP A 633 17.91 16.22 -31.50
CA TRP A 633 19.08 15.34 -31.60
C TRP A 633 18.58 13.91 -31.53
N TYR A 634 18.83 13.13 -32.59
CA TYR A 634 18.27 11.78 -32.75
C TYR A 634 16.73 11.82 -32.73
N GLU A 635 16.11 11.24 -31.70
CA GLU A 635 14.65 11.22 -31.49
C GLU A 635 14.21 12.14 -30.35
N HIS A 636 15.10 12.93 -29.73
CA HIS A 636 14.74 13.83 -28.62
C HIS A 636 14.77 15.28 -29.09
N CYS A 637 13.70 16.02 -28.82
CA CYS A 637 13.58 17.43 -29.17
C CYS A 637 13.55 18.31 -27.92
N TYR A 638 14.32 19.39 -27.95
CA TYR A 638 14.40 20.39 -26.89
C TYR A 638 13.90 21.74 -27.39
N PRO A 639 13.18 22.52 -26.56
CA PRO A 639 12.75 23.86 -26.90
C PRO A 639 13.93 24.82 -26.91
N ILE A 640 14.35 25.22 -28.10
CA ILE A 640 15.47 26.15 -28.33
C ILE A 640 15.01 27.60 -28.44
N ALA A 641 13.71 27.82 -28.62
CA ALA A 641 13.08 29.13 -28.62
C ALA A 641 11.65 29.03 -28.10
N THR A 642 11.24 29.94 -27.22
CA THR A 642 9.84 30.15 -26.84
C THR A 642 9.60 31.65 -26.70
N HIS A 643 8.39 32.11 -27.01
CA HIS A 643 8.02 33.52 -26.87
C HIS A 643 8.06 34.01 -25.42
N ASN A 644 8.11 33.10 -24.43
CA ASN A 644 8.28 33.44 -23.02
C ASN A 644 9.73 33.66 -22.59
N TYR A 645 10.72 33.31 -23.42
CA TYR A 645 12.13 33.51 -23.06
C TYR A 645 12.62 34.92 -23.38
N SER A 646 13.66 35.36 -22.67
CA SER A 646 14.27 36.66 -22.87
C SER A 646 14.87 36.78 -24.27
N PHE A 647 14.43 37.81 -24.99
CA PHE A 647 15.00 38.24 -26.25
C PHE A 647 16.06 39.32 -25.99
N SER A 648 17.25 39.19 -26.58
CA SER A 648 18.29 40.22 -26.49
C SER A 648 18.84 40.56 -27.87
N ILE A 649 19.05 41.84 -28.11
CA ILE A 649 19.70 42.33 -29.32
C ILE A 649 21.21 42.10 -29.17
N ILE A 650 21.84 41.53 -30.19
CA ILE A 650 23.30 41.41 -30.27
C ILE A 650 23.82 42.64 -31.03
N GLU A 651 24.65 43.45 -30.38
CA GLU A 651 25.32 44.55 -31.07
C GLU A 651 26.36 44.01 -32.06
N THR A 652 26.19 44.36 -33.33
CA THR A 652 27.15 44.08 -34.40
C THR A 652 27.95 45.34 -34.76
N ASP A 653 29.17 45.18 -35.29
CA ASP A 653 30.04 46.30 -35.67
C ASP A 653 29.63 46.99 -36.99
N THR A 654 28.74 46.37 -37.78
CA THR A 654 28.31 46.86 -39.08
C THR A 654 26.81 47.12 -39.12
N MET A 655 26.40 48.19 -39.80
CA MET A 655 24.97 48.51 -40.02
C MET A 655 24.28 47.50 -40.96
N ASP A 656 25.07 46.76 -41.75
CA ASP A 656 24.58 45.74 -42.68
C ASP A 656 24.18 44.41 -42.01
N ILE A 657 24.39 44.26 -40.69
CA ILE A 657 24.06 43.03 -39.96
C ILE A 657 23.20 43.39 -38.76
N SER A 658 22.01 42.81 -38.68
CA SER A 658 21.19 42.82 -37.47
C SER A 658 21.24 41.45 -36.82
N ALA A 659 21.52 41.38 -35.52
CA ALA A 659 21.59 40.11 -34.81
C ALA A 659 20.79 40.14 -33.51
N TYR A 660 20.22 38.99 -33.16
CA TYR A 660 19.51 38.82 -31.89
C TYR A 660 19.73 37.42 -31.33
N SER A 661 19.64 37.32 -30.01
CA SER A 661 19.75 36.09 -29.25
C SER A 661 18.43 35.81 -28.55
N ILE A 662 17.90 34.62 -28.75
CA ILE A 662 16.77 34.07 -28.02
C ILE A 662 17.35 33.06 -27.04
N LYS A 663 17.15 33.28 -25.74
CA LYS A 663 17.46 32.22 -24.78
C LYS A 663 16.46 31.09 -25.01
N GLY A 664 16.95 29.87 -25.16
CA GLY A 664 16.15 28.66 -25.14
C GLY A 664 16.03 28.13 -23.72
N TYR A 665 15.75 26.85 -23.60
CA TYR A 665 15.77 26.16 -22.32
C TYR A 665 17.21 25.93 -21.81
N ASP A 666 17.45 26.29 -20.55
CA ASP A 666 18.74 26.25 -19.83
C ASP A 666 19.90 27.00 -20.54
N TYR A 667 20.98 26.31 -20.91
CA TYR A 667 22.17 26.89 -21.56
C TYR A 667 22.04 27.01 -23.07
N LEU A 668 20.92 26.52 -23.65
CA LEU A 668 20.69 26.64 -25.07
C LEU A 668 20.29 28.08 -25.42
N SER A 669 20.94 28.68 -26.41
CA SER A 669 20.48 29.93 -27.01
C SER A 669 20.51 29.85 -28.53
N LEU A 670 19.62 30.60 -29.16
CA LEU A 670 19.53 30.74 -30.61
C LEU A 670 19.95 32.15 -31.00
N ASP A 671 21.13 32.27 -31.60
CA ASP A 671 21.69 33.53 -32.09
C ASP A 671 21.44 33.61 -33.60
N ILE A 672 20.63 34.57 -34.05
CA ILE A 672 20.30 34.74 -35.48
C ILE A 672 20.98 36.02 -36.00
N TYR A 673 21.83 35.86 -37.00
CA TYR A 673 22.56 36.94 -37.67
C TYR A 673 21.98 37.19 -39.06
N ILE A 674 21.32 38.32 -39.25
CA ILE A 674 20.64 38.68 -40.50
C ILE A 674 21.45 39.74 -41.24
N LYS A 675 22.02 39.36 -42.38
CA LYS A 675 22.78 40.25 -43.26
C LYS A 675 21.85 40.94 -44.27
N CYS A 676 22.08 42.22 -44.51
CA CYS A 676 21.39 43.00 -45.52
C CYS A 676 21.60 42.39 -46.92
N ASN A 677 20.50 42.10 -47.59
CA ASN A 677 20.46 41.70 -48.98
C ASN A 677 19.26 42.37 -49.65
N GLN A 678 19.50 43.46 -50.40
CA GLN A 678 18.45 44.23 -51.08
C GLN A 678 17.64 43.39 -52.08
N SER A 679 18.21 42.29 -52.59
CA SER A 679 17.54 41.39 -53.54
C SER A 679 16.64 40.35 -52.86
N ALA A 680 16.69 40.22 -51.53
CA ALA A 680 15.91 39.22 -50.80
C ALA A 680 14.46 39.71 -50.62
N SER A 681 13.49 38.98 -51.17
CA SER A 681 12.05 39.28 -50.97
C SER A 681 11.50 38.79 -49.63
N SER A 682 12.20 37.89 -48.96
CA SER A 682 11.89 37.30 -47.66
C SER A 682 13.18 36.94 -46.93
N ILE A 683 13.11 36.61 -45.63
CA ILE A 683 14.26 36.07 -44.90
C ILE A 683 14.71 34.74 -45.55
N ASN A 684 15.99 34.63 -45.87
CA ASN A 684 16.61 33.43 -46.40
C ASN A 684 17.68 32.94 -45.43
N LEU A 685 17.43 31.83 -44.74
CA LEU A 685 18.35 31.24 -43.77
C LEU A 685 19.44 30.47 -44.50
N ASP A 686 20.66 30.59 -44.01
CA ASP A 686 21.79 29.79 -44.49
C ASP A 686 21.58 28.32 -44.08
N ASN A 687 22.12 27.40 -44.88
CA ASN A 687 22.01 25.96 -44.65
C ASN A 687 23.06 25.46 -43.62
N ILE A 688 23.70 26.37 -42.89
CA ILE A 688 24.75 26.09 -41.93
C ILE A 688 24.34 26.69 -40.59
N ILE A 689 24.14 25.81 -39.61
CA ILE A 689 23.96 26.17 -38.21
C ILE A 689 25.24 25.78 -37.48
N GLU A 690 25.90 26.77 -36.86
CA GLU A 690 27.07 26.51 -36.03
C GLU A 690 26.61 26.29 -34.58
N TYR A 691 27.14 25.27 -33.91
CA TYR A 691 26.90 25.06 -32.48
C TYR A 691 28.16 25.37 -31.68
N GLN A 692 28.12 26.42 -30.86
CA GLN A 692 29.26 26.86 -30.07
C GLN A 692 28.82 27.20 -28.63
N ASN A 693 29.36 26.49 -27.64
CA ASN A 693 29.14 26.76 -26.21
C ASN A 693 27.65 26.90 -25.80
N GLY A 694 26.80 25.98 -26.26
CA GLY A 694 25.35 26.05 -26.00
C GLY A 694 24.57 26.96 -26.95
N LYS A 695 25.24 27.66 -27.87
CA LYS A 695 24.60 28.59 -28.80
C LYS A 695 24.45 27.95 -30.17
N LEU A 696 23.24 27.94 -30.70
CA LEU A 696 22.93 27.68 -32.11
C LEU A 696 23.01 29.00 -32.85
N ILE A 697 23.98 29.14 -33.74
CA ILE A 697 24.22 30.34 -34.55
C ILE A 697 23.66 30.09 -35.94
N VAL A 698 22.67 30.90 -36.33
CA VAL A 698 22.00 30.82 -37.64
C VAL A 698 22.25 32.10 -38.42
N ASN A 699 22.84 31.97 -39.60
CA ASN A 699 23.01 33.09 -40.51
C ASN A 699 21.78 33.21 -41.42
N ALA A 700 21.37 34.43 -41.74
CA ALA A 700 20.25 34.72 -42.62
C ALA A 700 20.52 35.94 -43.49
N ASN A 701 19.74 36.11 -44.55
CA ASN A 701 19.79 37.28 -45.42
C ASN A 701 18.38 37.87 -45.59
N ALA A 702 18.24 39.20 -45.47
CA ALA A 702 16.95 39.88 -45.67
C ALA A 702 17.14 41.34 -46.15
N ASN A 703 16.13 41.91 -46.83
CA ASN A 703 16.18 43.29 -47.30
C ASN A 703 15.75 44.32 -46.23
N PHE A 704 14.90 43.94 -45.27
CA PHE A 704 14.37 44.87 -44.27
C PHE A 704 15.39 45.29 -43.21
N VAL A 705 16.52 44.58 -43.11
CA VAL A 705 17.65 44.97 -42.23
C VAL A 705 18.63 45.90 -42.93
N CYS A 706 18.38 46.27 -44.20
CA CYS A 706 19.25 47.16 -44.94
C CYS A 706 19.15 48.60 -44.42
N PRO A 707 20.28 49.31 -44.21
CA PRO A 707 20.28 50.71 -43.81
C PRO A 707 19.48 51.59 -44.77
N GLN A 708 18.72 52.53 -44.22
CA GLN A 708 18.02 53.57 -44.97
C GLN A 708 18.66 54.94 -44.71
N ASP A 709 18.75 55.76 -45.75
CA ASP A 709 19.18 57.15 -45.62
C ASP A 709 18.14 57.95 -44.83
N ILE A 710 18.59 58.73 -43.84
CA ILE A 710 17.70 59.58 -43.02
C ILE A 710 17.04 60.61 -43.93
N PRO A 711 15.70 60.58 -44.12
CA PRO A 711 15.03 61.56 -44.97
C PRO A 711 15.19 62.96 -44.35
N THR A 712 15.82 63.88 -45.07
CA THR A 712 15.95 65.28 -44.68
C THR A 712 14.57 65.94 -44.73
N GLN A 713 13.82 65.96 -43.62
CA GLN A 713 12.49 66.56 -43.55
C GLN A 713 12.54 68.08 -43.38
N GLU A 714 11.82 68.80 -44.24
CA GLU A 714 11.42 70.20 -44.07
C GLU A 714 10.39 70.34 -42.93
N PRO A 715 10.48 71.37 -42.08
CA PRO A 715 9.66 71.50 -40.87
C PRO A 715 8.20 71.85 -41.21
N THR A 716 7.28 70.94 -40.91
CA THR A 716 5.83 71.19 -41.03
C THR A 716 5.25 71.64 -39.68
N LEU A 717 4.59 72.80 -39.68
CA LEU A 717 4.06 73.51 -38.52
C LEU A 717 2.97 72.73 -37.76
N THR A 718 3.13 72.72 -36.45
CA THR A 718 2.23 72.21 -35.40
C THR A 718 0.91 72.99 -35.35
N THR A 719 -0.23 72.29 -35.21
CA THR A 719 -1.50 72.89 -34.75
C THR A 719 -1.95 72.28 -33.41
N LEU A 720 -2.34 73.16 -32.49
CA LEU A 720 -2.70 72.96 -31.06
C LEU A 720 -4.17 72.46 -30.89
N PRO A 721 -4.67 72.12 -29.69
CA PRO A 721 -5.55 70.99 -29.43
C PRO A 721 -7.01 71.41 -29.22
N THR A 722 -7.96 70.58 -29.63
CA THR A 722 -9.38 70.76 -29.31
C THR A 722 -9.75 69.82 -28.17
N GLY A 723 -10.01 70.39 -27.00
CA GLY A 723 -10.46 69.65 -25.81
C GLY A 723 -11.87 69.10 -25.97
N THR A 724 -12.10 67.87 -25.50
CA THR A 724 -13.44 67.26 -25.41
C THR A 724 -13.57 66.42 -24.13
N ILE A 725 -14.24 67.03 -23.15
CA ILE A 725 -15.30 66.51 -22.26
C ILE A 725 -15.03 65.25 -21.42
N GLU A 726 -15.02 65.50 -20.11
CA GLU A 726 -15.15 64.63 -18.94
C GLU A 726 -16.50 63.87 -18.89
N PRO A 727 -16.54 62.54 -18.67
CA PRO A 727 -17.79 61.82 -18.46
C PRO A 727 -18.16 61.64 -16.98
N GLU A 728 -19.44 61.94 -16.73
CA GLU A 728 -20.23 61.73 -15.51
C GLU A 728 -20.20 60.29 -14.95
N PRO A 729 -20.53 60.13 -13.63
CA PRO A 729 -20.48 58.86 -12.92
C PRO A 729 -21.48 57.84 -13.48
N SER A 730 -20.96 56.81 -14.15
CA SER A 730 -21.75 55.68 -14.66
C SER A 730 -22.32 54.83 -13.52
N PHE A 731 -23.64 54.66 -13.52
CA PHE A 731 -24.35 53.66 -12.73
C PHE A 731 -23.66 52.29 -12.78
N LYS A 732 -23.49 51.66 -11.61
CA LYS A 732 -22.97 50.28 -11.47
C LYS A 732 -23.78 49.33 -12.36
N LYS A 733 -23.25 49.03 -13.54
CA LYS A 733 -23.78 47.98 -14.40
C LYS A 733 -23.56 46.67 -13.67
N THR A 734 -24.65 46.01 -13.32
CA THR A 734 -24.70 44.64 -12.84
C THR A 734 -23.84 43.79 -13.77
N THR A 735 -22.72 43.26 -13.26
CA THR A 735 -21.81 42.43 -14.03
C THR A 735 -22.59 41.25 -14.61
N GLY A 736 -22.33 40.87 -15.87
CA GLY A 736 -23.04 39.77 -16.53
C GLY A 736 -23.08 38.47 -15.69
N GLY A 737 -22.05 38.24 -14.86
CA GLY A 737 -22.02 37.13 -13.90
C GLY A 737 -23.13 37.17 -12.82
N ALA A 738 -23.57 38.35 -12.37
CA ALA A 738 -24.67 38.45 -11.40
C ALA A 738 -26.02 38.14 -12.06
N ILE A 739 -26.23 38.53 -13.32
CA ILE A 739 -27.44 38.16 -14.08
C ILE A 739 -27.45 36.65 -14.35
N PHE A 740 -26.31 36.05 -14.69
CA PHE A 740 -26.16 34.61 -14.86
C PHE A 740 -26.46 33.84 -13.57
N ASN A 741 -25.92 34.29 -12.43
CA ASN A 741 -26.18 33.66 -11.13
C ASN A 741 -27.65 33.78 -10.70
N ILE A 742 -28.31 34.91 -10.98
CA ILE A 742 -29.75 35.08 -10.75
C ILE A 742 -30.56 34.11 -11.63
N ALA A 743 -30.15 33.91 -12.89
CA ALA A 743 -30.82 32.97 -13.80
C ALA A 743 -30.69 31.52 -13.32
N ILE A 744 -29.49 31.09 -12.89
CA ILE A 744 -29.27 29.75 -12.33
C ILE A 744 -30.08 29.56 -11.05
N ALA A 745 -30.07 30.54 -10.14
CA ALA A 745 -30.84 30.48 -8.90
C ALA A 745 -32.35 30.35 -9.17
N ALA A 746 -32.86 31.08 -10.17
CA ALA A 746 -34.26 30.99 -10.58
C ALA A 746 -34.60 29.60 -11.15
N ILE A 747 -33.76 29.02 -12.00
CA ILE A 747 -33.94 27.67 -12.55
C ILE A 747 -33.92 26.63 -11.42
N PHE A 748 -33.01 26.76 -10.47
CA PHE A 748 -32.88 25.87 -9.31
C PHE A 748 -34.14 25.89 -8.43
N ILE A 749 -34.65 27.09 -8.10
CA ILE A 749 -35.88 27.24 -7.30
C ILE A 749 -37.07 26.64 -8.05
N LEU A 750 -37.17 26.87 -9.36
CA LEU A 750 -38.24 26.29 -10.18
C LEU A 750 -38.15 24.77 -10.24
N TYR A 751 -36.96 24.20 -10.39
CA TYR A 751 -36.74 22.75 -10.37
C TYR A 751 -37.20 22.11 -9.05
N LEU A 752 -36.83 22.69 -7.91
CA LEU A 752 -37.27 22.20 -6.61
C LEU A 752 -38.78 22.35 -6.42
N ALA A 753 -39.35 23.51 -6.75
CA ALA A 753 -40.78 23.75 -6.60
C ALA A 753 -41.62 22.80 -7.48
N PHE A 754 -41.31 22.69 -8.77
CA PHE A 754 -42.03 21.82 -9.69
C PHE A 754 -41.76 20.34 -9.41
N GLY A 755 -40.53 19.96 -9.11
CA GLY A 755 -40.18 18.58 -8.81
C GLY A 755 -40.86 18.08 -7.53
N THR A 756 -40.90 18.90 -6.47
CA THR A 756 -41.61 18.54 -5.23
C THR A 756 -43.13 18.51 -5.43
N LEU A 757 -43.70 19.44 -6.20
CA LEU A 757 -45.12 19.39 -6.58
C LEU A 757 -45.44 18.12 -7.40
N TYR A 758 -44.58 17.75 -8.34
CA TYR A 758 -44.73 16.54 -9.14
C TYR A 758 -44.70 15.27 -8.27
N GLN A 759 -43.74 15.18 -7.34
CA GLN A 759 -43.63 14.07 -6.39
C GLN A 759 -44.88 13.99 -5.47
N GLN A 760 -45.37 15.13 -4.99
CA GLN A 760 -46.60 15.20 -4.19
C GLN A 760 -47.84 14.73 -4.97
N CYS A 761 -48.00 15.16 -6.23
CA CYS A 761 -49.11 14.73 -7.07
C CYS A 761 -49.05 13.24 -7.43
N ARG A 762 -47.84 12.68 -7.62
CA ARG A 762 -47.67 11.29 -8.07
C ARG A 762 -47.67 10.27 -6.93
N TYR A 763 -47.10 10.61 -5.79
CA TYR A 763 -46.88 9.67 -4.68
C TYR A 763 -47.60 10.07 -3.38
N GLY A 764 -48.25 11.24 -3.34
CA GLY A 764 -48.96 11.73 -2.15
C GLY A 764 -48.05 12.16 -0.99
N VAL A 765 -46.73 12.19 -1.20
CA VAL A 765 -45.73 12.54 -0.19
C VAL A 765 -44.83 13.69 -0.65
N PHE A 766 -44.55 14.62 0.25
CA PHE A 766 -43.64 15.74 0.01
C PHE A 766 -42.20 15.21 0.06
N LYS A 767 -41.68 14.82 -1.11
CA LYS A 767 -40.27 14.44 -1.29
C LYS A 767 -39.57 15.41 -2.25
N ILE A 768 -38.30 15.68 -1.97
CA ILE A 768 -37.44 16.46 -2.85
C ILE A 768 -37.09 15.58 -4.07
N PRO A 769 -37.13 16.10 -5.31
CA PRO A 769 -36.74 15.33 -6.48
C PRO A 769 -35.25 14.95 -6.39
N ASN A 770 -34.92 13.68 -6.67
CA ASN A 770 -33.55 13.14 -6.61
C ASN A 770 -32.90 13.29 -5.21
N GLU A 771 -33.59 12.86 -4.16
CA GLU A 771 -33.15 12.97 -2.76
C GLU A 771 -31.71 12.45 -2.50
N GLU A 772 -31.32 11.34 -3.14
CA GLU A 772 -29.96 10.77 -3.04
C GLU A 772 -28.88 11.76 -3.49
N PHE A 773 -29.07 12.42 -4.64
CA PHE A 773 -28.14 13.44 -5.14
C PHE A 773 -27.96 14.60 -4.15
N TRP A 774 -29.06 15.07 -3.53
CA TRP A 774 -29.00 16.18 -2.58
C TRP A 774 -28.29 15.81 -1.27
N ASN A 775 -28.38 14.53 -0.85
CA ASN A 775 -27.66 14.05 0.32
C ASN A 775 -26.15 14.04 0.06
N GLU A 776 -25.70 13.52 -1.08
CA GLU A 776 -24.28 13.55 -1.49
C GLU A 776 -23.78 14.99 -1.66
N PHE A 777 -24.54 15.83 -2.36
CA PHE A 777 -24.18 17.24 -2.56
C PHE A 777 -24.05 18.02 -1.24
N LYS A 778 -24.90 17.72 -0.26
CA LYS A 778 -24.83 18.31 1.09
C LYS A 778 -23.53 17.92 1.79
N ILE A 779 -23.12 16.65 1.71
CA ILE A 779 -21.86 16.17 2.29
C ILE A 779 -20.67 16.91 1.65
N CYS A 780 -20.63 17.02 0.33
CA CYS A 780 -19.58 17.75 -0.40
C CYS A 780 -19.48 19.23 0.03
N ILE A 781 -20.61 19.94 0.15
CA ILE A 781 -20.63 21.34 0.62
C ILE A 781 -20.14 21.43 2.07
N PHE A 782 -20.57 20.55 2.96
CA PHE A 782 -20.13 20.56 4.36
C PHE A 782 -18.62 20.30 4.48
N THR A 783 -18.09 19.37 3.70
CA THR A 783 -16.65 19.09 3.63
C THR A 783 -15.87 20.30 3.11
N ALA A 784 -16.34 20.96 2.05
CA ALA A 784 -15.71 22.16 1.51
C ALA A 784 -15.73 23.33 2.50
N ILE A 785 -16.86 23.58 3.17
CA ILE A 785 -16.99 24.61 4.22
C ILE A 785 -16.05 24.29 5.39
N ARG A 786 -16.01 23.03 5.85
CA ARG A 786 -15.12 22.61 6.93
C ARG A 786 -13.66 22.81 6.55
N TYR A 787 -13.26 22.48 5.32
CA TYR A 787 -11.92 22.73 4.82
C TYR A 787 -11.57 24.22 4.80
N ILE A 788 -12.46 25.07 4.25
CA ILE A 788 -12.24 26.52 4.16
C ILE A 788 -12.13 27.15 5.57
N PHE A 789 -13.01 26.81 6.51
CA PHE A 789 -13.02 27.45 7.83
C PHE A 789 -12.04 26.83 8.84
N CYS A 790 -11.77 25.53 8.75
CA CYS A 790 -10.85 24.86 9.68
C CYS A 790 -9.38 24.92 9.21
N CYS A 791 -9.12 24.87 7.90
CA CYS A 791 -7.75 24.76 7.38
C CYS A 791 -7.16 26.07 6.83
N MET A 792 -7.95 27.10 6.47
CA MET A 792 -7.39 28.39 6.02
C MET A 792 -7.00 29.35 7.16
N LYS A 793 -7.16 28.97 8.43
CA LYS A 793 -6.70 29.79 9.55
C LYS A 793 -5.20 29.52 9.81
N SER A 794 -4.35 29.97 8.89
CA SER A 794 -2.91 30.03 9.14
C SER A 794 -2.65 31.08 10.23
N ASN A 795 -2.17 30.60 11.38
CA ASN A 795 -1.56 31.46 12.38
C ASN A 795 -0.31 32.10 11.76
N SER A 796 -0.35 33.40 11.55
CA SER A 796 0.84 34.24 11.49
C SER A 796 1.53 34.17 12.85
N LEU A 797 2.63 33.42 12.99
CA LEU A 797 3.59 33.58 14.08
C LEU A 797 4.93 32.89 13.73
N ASN A 798 5.93 33.73 13.42
CA ASN A 798 7.36 33.56 13.63
C ASN A 798 7.96 32.15 13.55
N GLN A 799 8.54 31.82 12.39
CA GLN A 799 9.72 30.96 12.33
C GLN A 799 10.96 31.85 12.14
N ASN A 800 11.61 32.19 13.25
CA ASN A 800 13.04 32.47 13.25
C ASN A 800 13.74 31.10 13.14
N SER A 801 14.45 30.88 12.04
CA SER A 801 15.33 29.74 11.85
C SER A 801 16.60 29.93 12.68
N GLU A 802 16.69 29.22 13.81
CA GLU A 802 17.94 28.95 14.52
C GLU A 802 18.32 27.49 14.20
N TYR A 803 18.99 27.30 13.07
CA TYR A 803 19.75 26.10 12.76
C TYR A 803 21.09 26.56 12.17
N ASP A 804 22.05 26.79 13.06
CA ASP A 804 23.46 26.60 12.74
C ASP A 804 24.20 26.18 14.00
N THR A 805 25.16 25.28 13.81
CA THR A 805 26.19 24.82 14.76
C THR A 805 25.80 23.72 15.74
N TYR A 806 26.12 22.46 15.42
CA TYR A 806 27.06 21.70 16.27
C TYR A 806 27.87 20.69 15.44
N THR A 807 29.17 20.92 15.51
CA THR A 807 30.33 20.19 14.99
C THR A 807 30.37 18.72 15.33
N SER A 808 30.85 17.93 14.36
CA SER A 808 31.42 16.60 14.53
C SER A 808 32.60 16.61 15.49
N ASN A 809 32.59 15.70 16.47
CA ASN A 809 33.79 15.14 17.08
C ASN A 809 33.49 13.87 17.89
N ASN A 810 34.47 12.95 17.81
CA ASN A 810 34.75 11.75 18.60
C ASN A 810 34.17 10.42 18.12
N THR A 811 34.97 9.55 17.46
CA THR A 811 35.98 8.61 18.01
C THR A 811 35.52 7.67 19.14
N LEU A 812 35.55 6.37 18.79
CA LEU A 812 35.96 5.19 19.58
C LEU A 812 35.49 5.08 21.04
N ASN A 813 34.76 4.00 21.36
CA ASN A 813 35.33 2.92 22.17
C ASN A 813 34.51 1.63 22.12
N ASN A 814 35.22 0.53 21.87
CA ASN A 814 34.86 -0.83 22.24
C ASN A 814 34.79 -0.97 23.76
N VAL A 815 33.81 -1.72 24.28
CA VAL A 815 34.00 -2.61 25.44
C VAL A 815 33.14 -3.87 25.23
N LEU A 816 33.81 -5.02 25.34
CA LEU A 816 33.27 -6.36 25.50
C LEU A 816 32.35 -6.47 26.73
N MET A 817 31.16 -7.04 26.55
CA MET A 817 30.70 -8.27 27.21
C MET A 817 29.54 -8.86 26.42
#